data_AF-A0A5C5VPB9-F1
#
_entry.id   AF-A0A5C5VPB9-F1
#
_cell.length_a   1.000
_cell.length_b   1.000
_cell.length_c   1.000
_cell.angle_alpha   90.00
_cell.angle_beta   90.00
_cell.angle_gamma   90.00
#
_symmetry.space_group_name_H-M   'P 1'
#
loop_
_entity.id
_entity.type
_entity.pdbx_description
1 polymer ?
#
loop_
_entity_poly.entity_id
_entity_poly.type
_entity_poly.pdbx_seq_one_letter_code
_entity_poly.pdbx_strand_id
1 'polypeptide(L)'
;MFAADRLSGPFRIAAVLLVAASFSSPAVAAALSWNNAAGGSAATAGNWSPVQAPTSADDLTFNIAGVYAVTFNSSAAASRTQTYRQGTVTLSMTSAHTTSNGVAIGDLAGDVAVTTLTTGSWSSGPSGFVNIGDASGTTGTLNVNDDDADFIVTGTSDLFVGNNGTGTLNVTGGGTVTLADTMHVGQGSAATGNLTVSGFVAQAPFPISSLQVNGAGESRWGNGGDATVNVSNGALAHFNGDLVIGNLSTSTANVTIQGSGLVVGATLDVDGDLRVGQNSSAGTAAGTATLIVNADGRLLTGGTLFIGGDPDGGSGTLTLNASSLVDAASVTRGAGGTLNHTGGTLKINGGAFTGHADPLVVTGTGSPTLQLSNSLTKTLIPAGAVGLIVGDDAGVGAFTGNLLIDSGADLILGGTSKDINIGDDAGTTGAITVDGAGSRLVADQPGDDWRVGFNGTGTLNVTNDGQVLARNMLVPATNSANGSVLADTGGSISTANLTIGFASGAGGGTVQVNNNSTLTASDPGTSVLVRATGSLVVVGALDAAGTTRADGGEIHLHGTISGAALEILGGGELFSGATSNPAAVVDAPVHVLSGGTITVLAESLTAGDATDPNGFLADDGSLVNIGAHTLTVHDQNRAIFDDVIINGGEIIAPNGLEIFTPGTNGTLDGTGTITTTELFMESGGSVITATGANGITINGKFRNNSGNIDGTKYTFNAHPDINDSGWTGAGAINAKVVFNSGTEVFALANMTMGDGSTTGVTFNNGTEMHLNTRLVTLLDSNGLGLPNLTDMNGGDLISQNGLVVNTGKVLRGQGDIDVFNGTLSIFGTIEPANDDNFNEIYGGLGALDVAGAYTQGAGGHYFCELAGYNNEFQQLVDFIDVSGLATLNGTLHLSLINGYIPQLGDIFNVMRYGSRSGTFATIDAQCLRPLGLKLSVVYTAVNVQVHVVADSTLGDMNCDCATNVLDINFFVLALSDPAAYEAMFPNCDITFGDINGDGFVNVLDINAFVTLLAGS
;
A
#
# COMPACT_ATOMS: atom_id res chain seq x y z
N MET A 1 -47.88 -53.61 -39.29
CA MET A 1 -49.30 -53.35 -38.96
C MET A 1 -49.56 -51.89 -39.29
N PHE A 2 -50.51 -51.63 -40.19
CA PHE A 2 -51.09 -50.34 -40.67
C PHE A 2 -50.13 -49.27 -41.28
N ALA A 3 -50.14 -49.06 -42.60
CA ALA A 3 -51.15 -48.41 -43.47
C ALA A 3 -50.90 -46.89 -43.54
N ALA A 4 -50.41 -46.33 -44.65
CA ALA A 4 -51.07 -46.10 -45.95
C ALA A 4 -51.93 -44.82 -45.97
N ASP A 5 -51.60 -43.91 -46.90
CA ASP A 5 -52.44 -43.42 -48.01
C ASP A 5 -52.10 -41.95 -48.35
N ARG A 6 -51.56 -41.65 -49.54
CA ARG A 6 -52.20 -41.47 -50.88
C ARG A 6 -52.63 -40.02 -51.13
N LEU A 7 -52.28 -39.51 -52.31
CA LEU A 7 -53.18 -39.27 -53.47
C LEU A 7 -52.43 -38.37 -54.50
N SER A 8 -52.03 -38.93 -55.65
CA SER A 8 -52.70 -38.90 -56.98
C SER A 8 -52.38 -37.64 -57.80
N GLY A 9 -51.54 -37.66 -58.85
CA GLY A 9 -51.81 -38.08 -60.25
C GLY A 9 -52.18 -36.85 -61.13
N PRO A 10 -52.22 -36.87 -62.50
CA PRO A 10 -52.04 -37.99 -63.46
C PRO A 10 -51.39 -37.64 -64.85
N PHE A 11 -51.37 -38.64 -65.76
CA PHE A 11 -51.19 -38.66 -67.25
C PHE A 11 -49.77 -38.91 -67.83
N ARG A 12 -49.42 -40.12 -68.36
CA ARG A 12 -49.77 -40.82 -69.65
C ARG A 12 -48.91 -40.26 -70.84
N ILE A 13 -48.17 -41.00 -71.70
CA ILE A 13 -48.37 -42.27 -72.45
C ILE A 13 -47.04 -42.78 -73.08
N ALA A 14 -46.89 -44.12 -73.12
CA ALA A 14 -46.17 -45.07 -74.02
C ALA A 14 -44.84 -44.74 -74.75
N ALA A 15 -43.84 -45.65 -74.62
CA ALA A 15 -43.33 -46.47 -75.73
C ALA A 15 -42.29 -47.53 -75.26
N VAL A 16 -42.54 -48.79 -75.64
CA VAL A 16 -41.62 -49.90 -75.96
C VAL A 16 -40.15 -49.75 -75.54
N LEU A 17 -39.69 -50.59 -74.60
CA LEU A 17 -38.26 -50.80 -74.37
C LEU A 17 -37.89 -52.28 -74.59
N LEU A 18 -37.16 -52.50 -75.68
CA LEU A 18 -36.52 -53.74 -76.07
C LEU A 18 -35.38 -54.03 -75.09
N VAL A 19 -35.36 -55.24 -74.54
CA VAL A 19 -34.25 -55.74 -73.72
C VAL A 19 -33.01 -55.89 -74.62
N ALA A 20 -32.06 -54.97 -74.46
CA ALA A 20 -30.66 -55.22 -74.77
C ALA A 20 -29.93 -55.36 -73.43
N ALA A 21 -29.73 -56.62 -73.01
CA ALA A 21 -28.80 -56.93 -71.95
C ALA A 21 -27.40 -56.54 -72.41
N SER A 22 -26.96 -55.34 -72.06
CA SER A 22 -25.54 -54.98 -72.10
C SER A 22 -24.85 -55.82 -71.02
N PHE A 23 -24.24 -56.92 -71.44
CA PHE A 23 -23.21 -57.57 -70.66
C PHE A 23 -22.11 -56.52 -70.42
N SER A 24 -22.04 -55.97 -69.21
CA SER A 24 -20.83 -55.29 -68.75
C SER A 24 -19.77 -56.38 -68.63
N SER A 25 -18.89 -56.47 -69.64
CA SER A 25 -17.63 -57.18 -69.49
C SER A 25 -16.94 -56.67 -68.21
N PRO A 26 -16.34 -57.54 -67.38
CA PRO A 26 -15.52 -57.07 -66.27
C PRO A 26 -14.50 -56.07 -66.83
N ALA A 27 -14.41 -54.88 -66.24
CA ALA A 27 -13.42 -53.89 -66.62
C ALA A 27 -12.04 -54.53 -66.40
N VAL A 28 -11.36 -54.89 -67.49
CA VAL A 28 -9.97 -55.36 -67.43
C VAL A 28 -9.13 -54.10 -67.28
N ALA A 29 -8.37 -54.03 -66.19
CA ALA A 29 -7.42 -52.95 -65.98
C ALA A 29 -6.43 -52.84 -67.15
N ALA A 30 -6.39 -51.68 -67.81
CA ALA A 30 -5.40 -51.35 -68.82
C ALA A 30 -4.30 -50.47 -68.21
N ALA A 31 -3.05 -50.67 -68.66
CA ALA A 31 -1.95 -49.74 -68.37
C ALA A 31 -1.92 -48.68 -69.48
N LEU A 32 -2.23 -47.43 -69.14
CA LEU A 32 -2.33 -46.31 -70.08
C LEU A 32 -1.16 -45.34 -69.84
N SER A 33 -0.31 -45.16 -70.86
CA SER A 33 0.77 -44.17 -70.82
C SER A 33 0.31 -42.87 -71.47
N TRP A 34 0.49 -41.73 -70.78
CA TRP A 34 0.29 -40.41 -71.36
C TRP A 34 1.20 -40.22 -72.57
N ASN A 35 0.66 -39.72 -73.68
CA ASN A 35 1.40 -39.56 -74.95
C ASN A 35 1.34 -38.13 -75.53
N ASN A 36 0.70 -37.17 -74.84
CA ASN A 36 0.54 -35.81 -75.33
C ASN A 36 1.46 -34.80 -74.59
N ALA A 37 2.60 -34.50 -75.22
CA ALA A 37 3.59 -33.56 -74.67
C ALA A 37 3.12 -32.08 -74.64
N ALA A 38 2.03 -31.72 -75.30
CA ALA A 38 1.44 -30.37 -75.24
C ALA A 38 0.49 -30.19 -74.05
N GLY A 39 0.11 -31.29 -73.37
CA GLY A 39 -0.90 -31.27 -72.31
C GLY A 39 -2.34 -31.33 -72.85
N GLY A 40 -3.29 -31.49 -71.93
CA GLY A 40 -4.72 -31.58 -72.26
C GLY A 40 -5.55 -32.33 -71.22
N SER A 41 -6.79 -32.66 -71.56
CA SER A 41 -7.69 -33.38 -70.65
C SER A 41 -7.35 -34.87 -70.54
N ALA A 42 -7.39 -35.42 -69.32
CA ALA A 42 -7.27 -36.85 -69.04
C ALA A 42 -8.41 -37.68 -69.66
N ALA A 43 -9.57 -37.08 -69.91
CA ALA A 43 -10.74 -37.75 -70.52
C ALA A 43 -10.56 -38.02 -72.03
N THR A 44 -9.61 -37.35 -72.69
CA THR A 44 -9.41 -37.48 -74.13
C THR A 44 -8.61 -38.75 -74.43
N ALA A 45 -9.26 -39.76 -75.00
CA ALA A 45 -8.64 -41.05 -75.35
C ALA A 45 -7.35 -40.92 -76.19
N GLY A 46 -7.28 -39.91 -77.07
CA GLY A 46 -6.11 -39.65 -77.92
C GLY A 46 -4.85 -39.22 -77.16
N ASN A 47 -4.98 -38.80 -75.89
CA ASN A 47 -3.86 -38.43 -75.03
C ASN A 47 -3.20 -39.63 -74.33
N TRP A 48 -3.69 -40.85 -74.59
CA TRP A 48 -3.21 -42.09 -73.97
C TRP A 48 -2.72 -43.10 -75.02
N SER A 49 -1.78 -43.94 -74.61
CA SER A 49 -1.27 -45.08 -75.36
C SER A 49 -1.38 -46.36 -74.50
N PRO A 50 -2.10 -47.41 -74.94
CA PRO A 50 -2.96 -47.46 -76.13
C PRO A 50 -4.10 -46.42 -76.09
N VAL A 51 -4.64 -46.04 -77.26
CA VAL A 51 -5.67 -44.99 -77.39
C VAL A 51 -6.96 -45.45 -76.73
N GLN A 52 -7.19 -44.98 -75.50
CA GLN A 52 -8.33 -45.30 -74.66
C GLN A 52 -8.55 -44.17 -73.65
N ALA A 53 -9.80 -43.80 -73.38
CA ALA A 53 -10.11 -42.92 -72.25
C ALA A 53 -10.04 -43.72 -70.93
N PRO A 54 -9.39 -43.22 -69.87
CA PRO A 54 -9.28 -43.92 -68.60
C PRO A 54 -10.62 -44.35 -67.99
N THR A 55 -10.59 -45.48 -67.30
CA THR A 55 -11.64 -46.01 -66.42
C THR A 55 -11.11 -46.20 -65.01
N SER A 56 -12.00 -46.43 -64.03
CA SER A 56 -11.63 -46.61 -62.61
C SER A 56 -10.72 -47.81 -62.33
N ALA A 57 -10.57 -48.74 -63.28
CA ALA A 57 -9.69 -49.91 -63.14
C ALA A 57 -8.27 -49.67 -63.70
N ASP A 58 -8.05 -48.59 -64.45
CA ASP A 58 -6.84 -48.40 -65.25
C ASP A 58 -5.67 -47.81 -64.44
N ASP A 59 -4.46 -48.22 -64.80
CA ASP A 59 -3.21 -47.68 -64.28
C ASP A 59 -2.68 -46.60 -65.21
N LEU A 60 -2.51 -45.38 -64.71
CA LEU A 60 -2.09 -44.23 -65.51
C LEU A 60 -0.61 -43.95 -65.29
N THR A 61 0.16 -43.88 -66.37
CA THR A 61 1.60 -43.59 -66.33
C THR A 61 1.93 -42.30 -67.07
N PHE A 62 2.63 -41.39 -66.41
CA PHE A 62 3.15 -40.16 -66.99
C PHE A 62 4.68 -40.27 -67.14
N ASN A 63 5.13 -40.51 -68.37
CA ASN A 63 6.53 -40.83 -68.67
C ASN A 63 7.07 -40.04 -69.88
N ILE A 64 6.64 -38.78 -70.01
CA ILE A 64 7.16 -37.85 -71.02
C ILE A 64 8.13 -36.89 -70.35
N ALA A 65 9.36 -36.83 -70.83
CA ALA A 65 10.28 -35.76 -70.48
C ALA A 65 9.78 -34.44 -71.10
N GLY A 66 9.49 -33.45 -70.27
CA GLY A 66 8.94 -32.15 -70.70
C GLY A 66 8.06 -31.52 -69.62
N VAL A 67 7.56 -30.32 -69.89
CA VAL A 67 6.63 -29.61 -69.00
C VAL A 67 5.26 -29.55 -69.68
N TYR A 68 4.21 -30.05 -69.02
CA TYR A 68 2.87 -30.07 -69.58
C TYR A 68 1.80 -30.12 -68.49
N ALA A 69 0.59 -29.66 -68.83
CA ALA A 69 -0.55 -29.65 -67.91
C ALA A 69 -1.56 -30.76 -68.27
N VAL A 70 -2.13 -31.39 -67.24
CA VAL A 70 -3.14 -32.45 -67.36
C VAL A 70 -4.37 -32.05 -66.55
N THR A 71 -5.52 -31.96 -67.22
CA THR A 71 -6.79 -31.60 -66.57
C THR A 71 -7.65 -32.83 -66.35
N PHE A 72 -8.01 -33.09 -65.10
CA PHE A 72 -9.05 -34.04 -64.70
C PHE A 72 -10.34 -33.24 -64.46
N ASN A 73 -11.28 -33.39 -65.39
CA ASN A 73 -12.59 -32.75 -65.32
C ASN A 73 -13.65 -33.81 -65.03
N SER A 74 -14.92 -33.42 -64.97
CA SER A 74 -16.05 -34.31 -64.71
C SER A 74 -16.23 -35.45 -65.71
N SER A 75 -15.55 -35.42 -66.87
CA SER A 75 -15.55 -36.49 -67.87
C SER A 75 -14.38 -37.47 -67.70
N ALA A 76 -13.37 -37.15 -66.89
CA ALA A 76 -12.30 -38.08 -66.54
C ALA A 76 -12.82 -39.00 -65.43
N ALA A 77 -12.84 -40.32 -65.69
CA ALA A 77 -13.14 -41.28 -64.65
C ALA A 77 -12.02 -41.29 -63.60
N ALA A 78 -12.34 -41.76 -62.38
CA ALA A 78 -11.34 -42.16 -61.39
C ALA A 78 -10.32 -43.13 -62.03
N SER A 79 -9.16 -43.31 -61.40
CA SER A 79 -8.15 -44.28 -61.86
C SER A 79 -7.80 -45.29 -60.76
N ARG A 80 -7.17 -46.40 -61.13
CA ARG A 80 -6.62 -47.34 -60.15
C ARG A 80 -5.33 -46.81 -59.56
N THR A 81 -4.33 -46.54 -60.40
CA THR A 81 -3.06 -45.93 -59.97
C THR A 81 -2.69 -44.73 -60.83
N GLN A 82 -1.84 -43.85 -60.29
CA GLN A 82 -1.13 -42.83 -61.06
C GLN A 82 0.37 -42.91 -60.77
N THR A 83 1.19 -43.09 -61.80
CA THR A 83 2.64 -43.20 -61.70
C THR A 83 3.30 -42.12 -62.55
N TYR A 84 4.07 -41.24 -61.93
CA TYR A 84 4.82 -40.17 -62.58
C TYR A 84 6.30 -40.53 -62.60
N ARG A 85 6.88 -40.66 -63.79
CA ARG A 85 8.23 -41.19 -63.96
C ARG A 85 9.22 -40.16 -64.48
N GLN A 86 8.77 -39.26 -65.34
CA GLN A 86 9.61 -38.22 -65.95
C GLN A 86 8.84 -36.93 -66.20
N GLY A 87 9.58 -35.83 -66.24
CA GLY A 87 9.08 -34.50 -66.62
C GLY A 87 8.41 -33.75 -65.48
N THR A 88 7.78 -32.63 -65.82
CA THR A 88 7.02 -31.78 -64.90
C THR A 88 5.56 -31.76 -65.32
N VAL A 89 4.69 -32.34 -64.50
CA VAL A 89 3.26 -32.46 -64.77
C VAL A 89 2.48 -31.53 -63.85
N THR A 90 1.80 -30.54 -64.43
CA THR A 90 0.86 -29.70 -63.69
C THR A 90 -0.53 -30.32 -63.73
N LEU A 91 -1.06 -30.70 -62.58
CA LEU A 91 -2.39 -31.30 -62.44
C LEU A 91 -3.41 -30.22 -62.10
N SER A 92 -4.52 -30.24 -62.82
CA SER A 92 -5.70 -29.42 -62.53
C SER A 92 -6.92 -30.33 -62.36
N MET A 93 -7.37 -30.48 -61.11
CA MET A 93 -8.53 -31.29 -60.73
C MET A 93 -9.80 -30.43 -60.72
N THR A 94 -10.17 -29.87 -61.87
CA THR A 94 -11.42 -29.09 -62.03
C THR A 94 -12.68 -29.87 -61.63
N SER A 95 -12.58 -31.19 -61.50
CA SER A 95 -13.48 -32.01 -60.70
C SER A 95 -12.62 -32.97 -59.87
N ALA A 96 -13.05 -33.27 -58.64
CA ALA A 96 -12.29 -34.11 -57.72
C ALA A 96 -11.93 -35.47 -58.37
N HIS A 97 -10.68 -35.88 -58.25
CA HIS A 97 -10.18 -37.12 -58.83
C HIS A 97 -9.72 -38.09 -57.75
N THR A 98 -10.04 -39.37 -57.91
CA THR A 98 -9.64 -40.43 -56.97
C THR A 98 -8.78 -41.48 -57.66
N THR A 99 -7.71 -41.89 -56.99
CA THR A 99 -6.81 -43.00 -57.34
C THR A 99 -7.04 -44.14 -56.35
N SER A 100 -7.69 -45.24 -56.74
CA SER A 100 -8.17 -46.25 -55.76
C SER A 100 -7.08 -47.11 -55.11
N ASN A 101 -5.94 -47.31 -55.77
CA ASN A 101 -4.84 -48.18 -55.33
C ASN A 101 -3.53 -47.45 -55.04
N GLY A 102 -3.31 -46.23 -55.54
CA GLY A 102 -2.13 -45.47 -55.12
C GLY A 102 -1.55 -44.50 -56.13
N VAL A 103 -0.58 -43.75 -55.64
CA VAL A 103 0.16 -42.71 -56.35
C VAL A 103 1.65 -42.95 -56.15
N ALA A 104 2.43 -42.96 -57.24
CA ALA A 104 3.89 -42.95 -57.18
C ALA A 104 4.44 -41.79 -58.01
N ILE A 105 5.36 -41.02 -57.45
CA ILE A 105 6.11 -39.96 -58.14
C ILE A 105 7.59 -40.30 -58.02
N GLY A 106 8.20 -40.75 -59.11
CA GLY A 106 9.53 -41.37 -59.11
C GLY A 106 9.46 -42.80 -58.57
N ASP A 107 9.13 -43.77 -59.42
CA ASP A 107 8.79 -45.15 -59.01
C ASP A 107 9.96 -46.11 -59.21
N LEU A 108 10.67 -45.99 -60.35
CA LEU A 108 11.73 -46.92 -60.76
C LEU A 108 13.07 -46.19 -60.94
N ALA A 109 14.17 -46.85 -60.60
CA ALA A 109 15.52 -46.29 -60.68
C ALA A 109 15.77 -45.52 -62.00
N GLY A 110 16.25 -44.27 -61.88
CA GLY A 110 16.43 -43.34 -63.00
C GLY A 110 15.26 -42.40 -63.27
N ASP A 111 14.11 -42.62 -62.64
CA ASP A 111 12.96 -41.71 -62.72
C ASP A 111 13.27 -40.35 -62.06
N VAL A 112 12.89 -39.26 -62.73
CA VAL A 112 13.00 -37.88 -62.24
C VAL A 112 11.71 -37.15 -62.59
N ALA A 113 10.78 -37.07 -61.65
CA ALA A 113 9.43 -36.55 -61.87
C ALA A 113 9.09 -35.41 -60.91
N VAL A 114 8.47 -34.36 -61.45
CA VAL A 114 7.86 -33.27 -60.68
C VAL A 114 6.38 -33.25 -61.00
N THR A 115 5.54 -33.26 -59.98
CA THR A 115 4.09 -33.17 -60.10
C THR A 115 3.63 -31.96 -59.28
N THR A 116 2.83 -31.09 -59.87
CA THR A 116 2.31 -29.89 -59.20
C THR A 116 0.79 -29.91 -59.28
N LEU A 117 0.11 -30.07 -58.14
CA LEU A 117 -1.32 -29.88 -58.01
C LEU A 117 -1.61 -28.40 -57.75
N THR A 118 -2.24 -27.74 -58.71
CA THR A 118 -2.52 -26.29 -58.66
C THR A 118 -3.99 -25.96 -58.42
N THR A 119 -4.89 -26.94 -58.45
CA THR A 119 -6.32 -26.70 -58.18
C THR A 119 -7.08 -28.01 -58.01
N GLY A 120 -8.05 -27.98 -57.10
CA GLY A 120 -9.00 -29.04 -56.81
C GLY A 120 -8.43 -30.21 -56.01
N SER A 121 -9.30 -31.17 -55.72
CA SER A 121 -8.97 -32.29 -54.83
C SER A 121 -8.49 -33.54 -55.57
N TRP A 122 -7.36 -34.08 -55.15
CA TRP A 122 -6.80 -35.35 -55.59
C TRP A 122 -6.69 -36.31 -54.41
N SER A 123 -7.46 -37.40 -54.44
CA SER A 123 -7.48 -38.39 -53.36
C SER A 123 -6.81 -39.71 -53.75
N SER A 124 -5.98 -40.27 -52.86
CA SER A 124 -5.55 -41.66 -52.88
C SER A 124 -6.45 -42.52 -52.00
N GLY A 125 -6.87 -43.68 -52.53
CA GLY A 125 -7.86 -44.59 -51.95
C GLY A 125 -7.38 -45.30 -50.67
N PRO A 126 -8.28 -46.06 -50.01
CA PRO A 126 -8.13 -46.41 -48.59
C PRO A 126 -7.11 -47.51 -48.26
N SER A 127 -6.51 -48.18 -49.24
CA SER A 127 -5.65 -49.35 -49.02
C SER A 127 -4.54 -49.46 -50.07
N GLY A 128 -3.96 -48.31 -50.42
CA GLY A 128 -3.00 -48.15 -51.50
C GLY A 128 -1.61 -47.73 -51.03
N PHE A 129 -0.72 -47.46 -51.98
CA PHE A 129 0.57 -46.83 -51.70
C PHE A 129 0.53 -45.34 -52.07
N VAL A 130 1.29 -44.50 -51.35
CA VAL A 130 1.54 -43.12 -51.75
C VAL A 130 3.02 -42.81 -51.56
N ASN A 131 3.76 -42.89 -52.66
CA ASN A 131 5.23 -42.83 -52.64
C ASN A 131 5.74 -41.65 -53.48
N ILE A 132 6.61 -40.83 -52.90
CA ILE A 132 7.34 -39.77 -53.59
C ILE A 132 8.82 -40.13 -53.48
N GLY A 133 9.46 -40.56 -54.57
CA GLY A 133 10.82 -41.12 -54.57
C GLY A 133 10.84 -42.55 -54.00
N ASP A 134 10.17 -43.48 -54.68
CA ASP A 134 9.91 -44.83 -54.19
C ASP A 134 11.16 -45.73 -54.18
N ALA A 135 11.82 -45.88 -55.32
CA ALA A 135 12.99 -46.75 -55.48
C ALA A 135 14.33 -46.02 -55.34
N SER A 136 15.38 -46.76 -55.00
CA SER A 136 16.76 -46.25 -55.00
C SER A 136 17.14 -45.66 -56.36
N GLY A 137 17.75 -44.47 -56.37
CA GLY A 137 18.14 -43.76 -57.59
C GLY A 137 17.00 -43.03 -58.30
N THR A 138 15.86 -42.83 -57.63
CA THR A 138 14.76 -41.97 -58.12
C THR A 138 14.77 -40.60 -57.48
N THR A 139 14.19 -39.62 -58.18
CA THR A 139 13.86 -38.30 -57.63
C THR A 139 12.40 -37.97 -57.94
N GLY A 140 11.57 -37.91 -56.90
CA GLY A 140 10.17 -37.52 -56.99
C GLY A 140 9.91 -36.20 -56.27
N THR A 141 9.09 -35.33 -56.87
CA THR A 141 8.62 -34.10 -56.24
C THR A 141 7.11 -33.95 -56.40
N LEU A 142 6.39 -33.71 -55.30
CA LEU A 142 5.00 -33.26 -55.29
C LEU A 142 4.94 -31.83 -54.76
N ASN A 143 4.32 -30.93 -55.51
CA ASN A 143 3.95 -29.60 -55.06
C ASN A 143 2.43 -29.50 -54.94
N VAL A 144 1.93 -29.05 -53.80
CA VAL A 144 0.53 -28.70 -53.56
C VAL A 144 0.54 -27.22 -53.20
N ASN A 145 0.25 -26.36 -54.18
CA ASN A 145 0.80 -25.00 -54.18
C ASN A 145 -0.22 -23.87 -54.41
N ASP A 146 -1.52 -24.15 -54.29
CA ASP A 146 -2.60 -23.18 -54.46
C ASP A 146 -3.65 -23.36 -53.36
N ASP A 147 -4.48 -22.35 -53.11
CA ASP A 147 -5.39 -22.35 -51.97
C ASP A 147 -6.56 -23.33 -52.06
N ASP A 148 -6.87 -23.78 -53.28
CA ASP A 148 -7.86 -24.80 -53.57
C ASP A 148 -7.23 -26.15 -53.97
N ALA A 149 -5.91 -26.32 -53.80
CA ALA A 149 -5.20 -27.56 -54.08
C ALA A 149 -5.20 -28.48 -52.85
N ASP A 150 -5.95 -29.58 -52.92
CA ASP A 150 -6.07 -30.56 -51.83
C ASP A 150 -5.53 -31.93 -52.25
N PHE A 151 -4.48 -32.42 -51.59
CA PHE A 151 -4.02 -33.80 -51.73
C PHE A 151 -4.42 -34.63 -50.51
N ILE A 152 -5.23 -35.66 -50.73
CA ILE A 152 -5.88 -36.40 -49.64
C ILE A 152 -5.48 -37.88 -49.71
N VAL A 153 -4.84 -38.41 -48.67
CA VAL A 153 -4.55 -39.84 -48.53
C VAL A 153 -5.56 -40.44 -47.56
N THR A 154 -6.39 -41.36 -48.04
CA THR A 154 -7.51 -41.92 -47.27
C THR A 154 -7.19 -43.31 -46.71
N GLY A 155 -8.02 -43.76 -45.75
CA GLY A 155 -7.96 -45.10 -45.18
C GLY A 155 -6.71 -45.36 -44.35
N THR A 156 -6.07 -46.52 -44.57
CA THR A 156 -4.88 -46.98 -43.82
C THR A 156 -3.61 -46.88 -44.66
N SER A 157 -3.60 -45.97 -45.64
CA SER A 157 -2.45 -45.78 -46.52
C SER A 157 -1.54 -44.72 -45.90
N ASP A 158 -0.27 -45.04 -45.73
CA ASP A 158 0.73 -44.06 -45.31
C ASP A 158 1.23 -43.23 -46.51
N LEU A 159 1.73 -42.03 -46.22
CA LEU A 159 2.47 -41.22 -47.19
C LEU A 159 3.99 -41.35 -46.96
N PHE A 160 4.71 -41.80 -47.99
CA PHE A 160 6.17 -41.89 -47.98
C PHE A 160 6.80 -40.79 -48.84
N VAL A 161 7.60 -39.92 -48.23
CA VAL A 161 8.42 -38.89 -48.90
C VAL A 161 9.89 -39.31 -48.81
N GLY A 162 10.40 -39.86 -49.91
CA GLY A 162 11.69 -40.53 -50.00
C GLY A 162 11.60 -41.90 -49.36
N ASN A 163 11.05 -42.90 -50.06
CA ASN A 163 10.86 -44.26 -49.52
C ASN A 163 12.11 -45.15 -49.65
N ASN A 164 12.84 -45.03 -50.75
CA ASN A 164 14.20 -45.57 -50.94
C ASN A 164 15.05 -44.65 -51.84
N GLY A 165 14.44 -43.66 -52.50
CA GLY A 165 15.10 -42.64 -53.31
C GLY A 165 14.99 -41.25 -52.69
N THR A 166 15.06 -40.22 -53.53
CA THR A 166 14.90 -38.83 -53.11
C THR A 166 13.46 -38.38 -53.32
N GLY A 167 12.75 -38.06 -52.25
CA GLY A 167 11.38 -37.52 -52.30
C GLY A 167 11.33 -36.09 -51.81
N THR A 168 10.50 -35.27 -52.45
CA THR A 168 10.21 -33.89 -52.02
C THR A 168 8.71 -33.63 -52.01
N LEU A 169 8.17 -33.17 -50.88
CA LEU A 169 6.81 -32.65 -50.77
C LEU A 169 6.86 -31.17 -50.39
N ASN A 170 6.25 -30.32 -51.21
CA ASN A 170 6.06 -28.90 -50.93
C ASN A 170 4.58 -28.59 -50.82
N VAL A 171 4.16 -28.09 -49.67
CA VAL A 171 2.81 -27.59 -49.38
C VAL A 171 2.92 -26.07 -49.21
N THR A 172 2.46 -25.33 -50.22
CA THR A 172 2.64 -23.88 -50.30
C THR A 172 1.37 -23.20 -50.84
N GLY A 173 1.35 -21.87 -50.84
CA GLY A 173 0.28 -21.11 -51.50
C GLY A 173 -1.12 -21.34 -50.92
N GLY A 174 -1.25 -21.80 -49.68
CA GLY A 174 -2.55 -22.14 -49.08
C GLY A 174 -3.00 -23.59 -49.33
N GLY A 175 -2.20 -24.40 -50.01
CA GLY A 175 -2.53 -25.79 -50.32
C GLY A 175 -2.60 -26.68 -49.08
N THR A 176 -3.35 -27.77 -49.20
CA THR A 176 -3.62 -28.70 -48.10
C THR A 176 -3.23 -30.13 -48.45
N VAL A 177 -2.53 -30.79 -47.53
CA VAL A 177 -2.28 -32.23 -47.55
C VAL A 177 -2.95 -32.85 -46.33
N THR A 178 -3.83 -33.82 -46.53
CA THR A 178 -4.52 -34.52 -45.45
C THR A 178 -4.28 -36.02 -45.53
N LEU A 179 -3.82 -36.62 -44.44
CA LEU A 179 -3.57 -38.05 -44.32
C LEU A 179 -4.51 -38.66 -43.28
N ALA A 180 -5.11 -39.80 -43.58
CA ALA A 180 -5.94 -40.55 -42.64
C ALA A 180 -5.11 -41.46 -41.70
N ASP A 181 -3.90 -41.83 -42.10
CA ASP A 181 -2.97 -42.66 -41.32
C ASP A 181 -1.65 -41.91 -41.05
N THR A 182 -0.48 -42.53 -41.22
CA THR A 182 0.81 -41.91 -40.84
C THR A 182 1.58 -41.30 -42.02
N MET A 183 2.59 -40.50 -41.68
CA MET A 183 3.56 -39.95 -42.63
C MET A 183 4.98 -40.43 -42.32
N HIS A 184 5.72 -40.78 -43.36
CA HIS A 184 7.13 -41.14 -43.29
C HIS A 184 7.97 -40.29 -44.23
N VAL A 185 9.01 -39.64 -43.71
CA VAL A 185 9.96 -38.83 -44.50
C VAL A 185 11.36 -39.44 -44.36
N GLY A 186 12.01 -39.78 -45.48
CA GLY A 186 13.32 -40.44 -45.47
C GLY A 186 13.24 -41.86 -44.91
N GLN A 187 12.40 -42.70 -45.53
CA GLN A 187 12.30 -44.11 -45.20
C GLN A 187 13.40 -44.91 -45.91
N GLY A 188 14.00 -45.90 -45.24
CA GLY A 188 15.06 -46.74 -45.83
C GLY A 188 16.45 -46.09 -45.80
N SER A 189 17.49 -46.90 -45.61
CA SER A 189 18.83 -46.43 -45.19
C SER A 189 19.60 -45.53 -46.17
N ALA A 190 19.13 -45.39 -47.41
CA ALA A 190 19.76 -44.57 -48.45
C ALA A 190 18.82 -43.49 -49.02
N ALA A 191 17.62 -43.34 -48.46
CA ALA A 191 16.67 -42.36 -48.95
C ALA A 191 16.95 -40.96 -48.42
N THR A 192 16.41 -39.98 -49.13
CA THR A 192 16.41 -38.58 -48.71
C THR A 192 14.99 -38.03 -48.86
N GLY A 193 14.37 -37.65 -47.74
CA GLY A 193 13.05 -37.01 -47.73
C GLY A 193 13.14 -35.52 -47.44
N ASN A 194 12.48 -34.70 -48.26
CA ASN A 194 12.37 -33.26 -48.06
C ASN A 194 10.89 -32.87 -47.91
N LEU A 195 10.54 -32.19 -46.82
CA LEU A 195 9.19 -31.69 -46.57
C LEU A 195 9.24 -30.18 -46.32
N THR A 196 8.46 -29.42 -47.08
CA THR A 196 8.24 -28.00 -46.84
C THR A 196 6.74 -27.74 -46.68
N VAL A 197 6.34 -27.14 -45.57
CA VAL A 197 5.00 -26.58 -45.36
C VAL A 197 5.18 -25.10 -45.09
N SER A 198 4.77 -24.23 -46.03
CA SER A 198 5.12 -22.81 -45.95
C SER A 198 4.05 -21.87 -46.45
N GLY A 199 3.85 -20.79 -45.68
CA GLY A 199 3.13 -19.62 -46.12
C GLY A 199 1.63 -19.67 -45.89
N PHE A 200 1.03 -18.52 -46.16
CA PHE A 200 -0.39 -18.29 -46.24
C PHE A 200 -0.66 -17.39 -47.45
N VAL A 201 -1.89 -17.37 -47.93
CA VAL A 201 -2.31 -16.44 -48.98
C VAL A 201 -2.84 -15.16 -48.34
N ALA A 202 -2.22 -14.02 -48.64
CA ALA A 202 -2.61 -12.71 -48.12
C ALA A 202 -3.87 -12.13 -48.79
N GLN A 203 -4.84 -12.99 -49.12
CA GLN A 203 -6.12 -12.65 -49.73
C GLN A 203 -7.21 -13.42 -48.99
N ALA A 204 -8.28 -12.74 -48.56
CA ALA A 204 -9.41 -13.36 -47.90
C ALA A 204 -9.95 -14.54 -48.75
N PRO A 205 -10.17 -15.74 -48.17
CA PRO A 205 -10.35 -16.04 -46.74
C PRO A 205 -9.07 -16.25 -45.90
N PHE A 206 -7.89 -15.91 -46.44
CA PHE A 206 -6.57 -16.08 -45.82
C PHE A 206 -6.19 -17.53 -45.51
N PRO A 207 -6.26 -18.42 -46.53
CA PRO A 207 -5.88 -19.82 -46.36
C PRO A 207 -4.39 -19.93 -45.99
N ILE A 208 -4.09 -20.89 -45.11
CA ILE A 208 -2.73 -21.24 -44.71
C ILE A 208 -2.36 -22.57 -45.36
N SER A 209 -1.08 -22.72 -45.74
CA SER A 209 -0.59 -24.02 -46.18
C SER A 209 -0.65 -24.99 -45.00
N SER A 210 -1.27 -26.16 -45.21
CA SER A 210 -1.53 -27.09 -44.11
C SER A 210 -1.19 -28.55 -44.45
N LEU A 211 -0.49 -29.22 -43.52
CA LEU A 211 -0.33 -30.66 -43.48
C LEU A 211 -1.08 -31.19 -42.26
N GLN A 212 -2.03 -32.10 -42.46
CA GLN A 212 -2.84 -32.70 -41.41
C GLN A 212 -2.70 -34.21 -41.45
N VAL A 213 -2.17 -34.80 -40.38
CA VAL A 213 -1.99 -36.25 -40.23
C VAL A 213 -2.94 -36.74 -39.16
N ASN A 214 -4.10 -37.24 -39.59
CA ASN A 214 -5.20 -37.60 -38.70
C ASN A 214 -5.04 -38.99 -38.07
N GLY A 215 -4.07 -39.79 -38.53
CA GLY A 215 -3.75 -41.07 -37.94
C GLY A 215 -3.20 -40.93 -36.53
N ALA A 216 -3.70 -41.77 -35.61
CA ALA A 216 -3.21 -41.82 -34.23
C ALA A 216 -1.93 -42.68 -34.07
N GLY A 217 -1.38 -43.19 -35.17
CA GLY A 217 -0.14 -43.97 -35.19
C GLY A 217 1.12 -43.09 -35.08
N GLU A 218 2.29 -43.75 -35.07
CA GLU A 218 3.59 -43.08 -34.97
C GLU A 218 4.11 -42.67 -36.36
N SER A 219 4.08 -41.37 -36.66
CA SER A 219 4.72 -40.81 -37.85
C SER A 219 6.22 -40.67 -37.65
N ARG A 220 7.01 -40.75 -38.73
CA ARG A 220 8.48 -40.79 -38.62
C ARG A 220 9.20 -39.92 -39.65
N TRP A 221 10.05 -39.04 -39.19
CA TRP A 221 10.99 -38.27 -40.01
C TRP A 221 12.40 -38.78 -39.75
N GLY A 222 13.04 -39.31 -40.79
CA GLY A 222 14.30 -40.04 -40.69
C GLY A 222 14.07 -41.49 -40.24
N ASN A 223 13.34 -42.27 -41.04
CA ASN A 223 13.08 -43.69 -40.77
C ASN A 223 14.15 -44.59 -41.44
N GLY A 224 15.40 -44.34 -41.11
CA GLY A 224 16.58 -44.98 -41.70
C GLY A 224 17.32 -44.06 -42.68
N GLY A 225 16.60 -43.31 -43.51
CA GLY A 225 17.16 -42.32 -44.42
C GLY A 225 17.22 -40.93 -43.78
N ASP A 226 17.71 -39.95 -44.53
CA ASP A 226 17.78 -38.56 -44.06
C ASP A 226 16.47 -37.82 -44.28
N ALA A 227 16.13 -36.91 -43.37
CA ALA A 227 14.95 -36.07 -43.47
C ALA A 227 15.29 -34.59 -43.27
N THR A 228 14.82 -33.72 -44.16
CA THR A 228 14.88 -32.26 -44.00
C THR A 228 13.47 -31.70 -44.04
N VAL A 229 13.03 -31.07 -42.96
CA VAL A 229 11.67 -30.56 -42.79
C VAL A 229 11.68 -29.08 -42.44
N ASN A 230 10.88 -28.28 -43.14
CA ASN A 230 10.70 -26.86 -42.89
C ASN A 230 9.21 -26.52 -42.75
N VAL A 231 8.80 -26.06 -41.58
CA VAL A 231 7.47 -25.48 -41.34
C VAL A 231 7.65 -23.98 -41.17
N SER A 232 7.07 -23.17 -42.06
CA SER A 232 7.42 -21.74 -42.08
C SER A 232 6.32 -20.77 -42.48
N ASN A 233 6.53 -19.49 -42.18
CA ASN A 233 5.71 -18.37 -42.64
C ASN A 233 4.21 -18.55 -42.31
N GLY A 234 3.87 -18.94 -41.08
CA GLY A 234 2.48 -19.10 -40.64
C GLY A 234 1.79 -20.40 -41.04
N ALA A 235 2.49 -21.35 -41.65
CA ALA A 235 1.94 -22.65 -42.01
C ALA A 235 1.67 -23.55 -40.80
N LEU A 236 0.82 -24.57 -40.98
CA LEU A 236 0.48 -25.56 -39.96
C LEU A 236 0.88 -26.98 -40.42
N ALA A 237 1.62 -27.69 -39.58
CA ALA A 237 1.81 -29.14 -39.68
C ALA A 237 1.25 -29.78 -38.41
N HIS A 238 0.16 -30.54 -38.52
CA HIS A 238 -0.56 -31.13 -37.41
C HIS A 238 -0.56 -32.65 -37.47
N PHE A 239 -0.33 -33.30 -36.32
CA PHE A 239 -0.30 -34.75 -36.13
C PHE A 239 -1.19 -35.14 -34.95
N ASN A 240 -2.21 -35.97 -35.18
CA ASN A 240 -3.08 -36.51 -34.12
C ASN A 240 -2.38 -37.58 -33.26
N GLY A 241 -1.36 -38.24 -33.81
CA GLY A 241 -0.60 -39.30 -33.16
C GLY A 241 0.77 -38.83 -32.67
N ASP A 242 1.66 -39.80 -32.49
CA ASP A 242 3.05 -39.56 -32.09
C ASP A 242 3.90 -39.19 -33.32
N LEU A 243 4.98 -38.43 -33.09
CA LEU A 243 5.97 -38.09 -34.11
C LEU A 243 7.38 -38.41 -33.62
N VAL A 244 8.14 -39.15 -34.43
CA VAL A 244 9.56 -39.45 -34.19
C VAL A 244 10.44 -38.73 -35.21
N ILE A 245 11.44 -38.00 -34.72
CA ILE A 245 12.49 -37.34 -35.51
C ILE A 245 13.80 -38.09 -35.25
N GLY A 246 14.37 -38.68 -36.29
CA GLY A 246 15.56 -39.53 -36.24
C GLY A 246 15.28 -40.92 -35.67
N ASN A 247 14.42 -41.71 -36.33
CA ASN A 247 13.91 -42.97 -35.79
C ASN A 247 14.94 -44.11 -35.78
N LEU A 248 15.83 -44.22 -36.77
CA LEU A 248 16.79 -45.34 -36.88
C LEU A 248 18.23 -44.84 -37.01
N SER A 249 19.20 -45.66 -36.58
CA SER A 249 20.61 -45.28 -36.40
C SER A 249 21.34 -44.68 -37.61
N THR A 250 20.86 -44.93 -38.83
CA THR A 250 21.46 -44.38 -40.06
C THR A 250 20.88 -43.03 -40.46
N SER A 251 19.80 -42.58 -39.81
CA SER A 251 19.11 -41.36 -40.18
C SER A 251 19.73 -40.10 -39.57
N THR A 252 19.80 -39.04 -40.37
CA THR A 252 19.98 -37.67 -39.91
C THR A 252 18.73 -36.86 -40.26
N ALA A 253 18.01 -36.39 -39.23
CA ALA A 253 16.77 -35.65 -39.39
C ALA A 253 16.93 -34.20 -38.88
N ASN A 254 16.62 -33.23 -39.74
CA ASN A 254 16.70 -31.81 -39.44
C ASN A 254 15.33 -31.16 -39.64
N VAL A 255 14.80 -30.52 -38.60
CA VAL A 255 13.50 -29.84 -38.61
C VAL A 255 13.68 -28.40 -38.20
N THR A 256 13.12 -27.48 -38.98
CA THR A 256 13.11 -26.05 -38.67
C THR A 256 11.68 -25.51 -38.68
N ILE A 257 11.30 -24.79 -37.62
CA ILE A 257 10.00 -24.12 -37.47
C ILE A 257 10.25 -22.61 -37.34
N GLN A 258 9.74 -21.79 -38.26
CA GLN A 258 10.10 -20.37 -38.27
C GLN A 258 9.15 -19.44 -39.05
N GLY A 259 9.12 -18.18 -38.64
CA GLY A 259 8.53 -17.10 -39.41
C GLY A 259 7.05 -16.87 -39.12
N SER A 260 6.68 -15.60 -39.13
CA SER A 260 5.34 -15.12 -38.80
C SER A 260 4.31 -15.54 -39.84
N GLY A 261 3.08 -15.75 -39.37
CA GLY A 261 1.90 -15.86 -40.22
C GLY A 261 1.02 -14.62 -40.11
N LEU A 262 -0.22 -14.72 -40.59
CA LEU A 262 -1.18 -13.61 -40.54
C LEU A 262 -1.61 -13.26 -39.10
N VAL A 263 -1.79 -14.28 -38.25
CA VAL A 263 -2.25 -14.14 -36.86
C VAL A 263 -1.39 -14.96 -35.90
N VAL A 264 -1.02 -16.18 -36.31
CA VAL A 264 -0.17 -17.10 -35.56
C VAL A 264 1.04 -17.43 -36.42
N GLY A 265 2.20 -17.61 -35.79
CA GLY A 265 3.41 -18.03 -36.49
C GLY A 265 3.38 -19.50 -36.93
N ALA A 266 4.42 -19.93 -37.65
CA ALA A 266 4.53 -21.29 -38.17
C ALA A 266 4.44 -22.33 -37.03
N THR A 267 3.58 -23.34 -37.18
CA THR A 267 3.25 -24.26 -36.09
C THR A 267 3.46 -25.72 -36.49
N LEU A 268 4.27 -26.44 -35.72
CA LEU A 268 4.24 -27.90 -35.65
C LEU A 268 3.44 -28.30 -34.41
N ASP A 269 2.34 -28.99 -34.62
CA ASP A 269 1.40 -29.42 -33.58
C ASP A 269 1.33 -30.95 -33.55
N VAL A 270 1.63 -31.53 -32.40
CA VAL A 270 1.66 -32.98 -32.18
C VAL A 270 0.80 -33.28 -30.96
N ASP A 271 -0.36 -33.90 -31.16
CA ASP A 271 -1.29 -34.22 -30.06
C ASP A 271 -0.69 -35.27 -29.10
N GLY A 272 0.13 -36.19 -29.63
CA GLY A 272 0.80 -37.26 -28.89
C GLY A 272 2.21 -36.91 -28.38
N ASP A 273 3.05 -37.94 -28.26
CA ASP A 273 4.47 -37.79 -27.90
C ASP A 273 5.29 -37.31 -29.10
N LEU A 274 6.23 -36.40 -28.85
CA LEU A 274 7.24 -35.99 -29.81
C LEU A 274 8.62 -36.49 -29.37
N ARG A 275 9.25 -37.33 -30.16
CA ARG A 275 10.58 -37.90 -29.87
C ARG A 275 11.63 -37.32 -30.79
N VAL A 276 12.67 -36.70 -30.22
CA VAL A 276 13.80 -36.12 -30.95
C VAL A 276 15.05 -36.93 -30.63
N GLY A 277 15.50 -37.78 -31.56
CA GLY A 277 16.69 -38.62 -31.38
C GLY A 277 16.46 -39.78 -30.40
N GLN A 278 15.22 -40.26 -30.34
CA GLN A 278 14.76 -41.38 -29.53
C GLN A 278 13.68 -42.13 -30.31
N ASN A 279 13.60 -43.46 -30.18
CA ASN A 279 12.51 -44.25 -30.72
C ASN A 279 11.87 -45.16 -29.65
N SER A 280 10.81 -45.86 -30.04
CA SER A 280 10.08 -46.84 -29.23
C SER A 280 10.55 -48.29 -29.45
N SER A 281 11.55 -48.51 -30.31
CA SER A 281 11.99 -49.83 -30.79
C SER A 281 13.08 -50.44 -29.90
N ALA A 282 12.72 -51.49 -29.15
CA ALA A 282 13.70 -52.19 -28.32
C ALA A 282 14.83 -52.84 -29.16
N GLY A 283 16.08 -52.53 -28.81
CA GLY A 283 17.29 -53.11 -29.40
C GLY A 283 17.78 -52.42 -30.67
N THR A 284 17.22 -51.28 -31.07
CA THR A 284 17.64 -50.52 -32.26
C THR A 284 17.86 -49.06 -31.92
N ALA A 285 19.10 -48.59 -32.05
CA ALA A 285 19.45 -47.19 -31.82
C ALA A 285 18.66 -46.24 -32.74
N ALA A 286 18.21 -45.12 -32.17
CA ALA A 286 17.73 -43.95 -32.90
C ALA A 286 18.87 -43.24 -33.67
N GLY A 287 18.47 -42.36 -34.59
CA GLY A 287 19.36 -41.57 -35.41
C GLY A 287 19.85 -40.28 -34.73
N THR A 288 20.35 -39.36 -35.55
CA THR A 288 20.67 -37.99 -35.13
C THR A 288 19.55 -37.05 -35.52
N ALA A 289 18.98 -36.33 -34.56
CA ALA A 289 17.85 -35.45 -34.76
C ALA A 289 18.15 -34.03 -34.28
N THR A 290 17.85 -33.05 -35.11
CA THR A 290 17.94 -31.63 -34.78
C THR A 290 16.59 -30.97 -35.02
N LEU A 291 16.03 -30.34 -34.00
CA LEU A 291 14.80 -29.55 -34.05
C LEU A 291 15.11 -28.12 -33.62
N ILE A 292 14.87 -27.17 -34.52
CA ILE A 292 15.14 -25.74 -34.30
C ILE A 292 13.83 -24.97 -34.39
N VAL A 293 13.51 -24.24 -33.33
CA VAL A 293 12.37 -23.31 -33.28
C VAL A 293 12.93 -21.90 -33.26
N ASN A 294 12.76 -21.20 -34.37
CA ASN A 294 13.22 -19.82 -34.54
C ASN A 294 12.11 -18.81 -34.20
N ALA A 295 12.40 -17.53 -34.39
CA ALA A 295 11.43 -16.45 -34.19
C ALA A 295 10.09 -16.75 -34.88
N ASP A 296 9.01 -16.53 -34.13
CA ASP A 296 7.62 -16.81 -34.52
C ASP A 296 7.33 -18.30 -34.82
N GLY A 297 8.29 -19.20 -34.62
CA GLY A 297 8.06 -20.64 -34.67
C GLY A 297 7.38 -21.14 -33.40
N ARG A 298 6.45 -22.08 -33.56
CA ARG A 298 5.68 -22.69 -32.48
C ARG A 298 5.75 -24.22 -32.58
N LEU A 299 6.15 -24.84 -31.49
CA LEU A 299 6.07 -26.29 -31.30
C LEU A 299 5.07 -26.58 -30.19
N LEU A 300 4.03 -27.35 -30.51
CA LEU A 300 3.01 -27.78 -29.56
C LEU A 300 3.10 -29.31 -29.43
N THR A 301 3.11 -29.81 -28.19
CA THR A 301 3.15 -31.25 -27.91
C THR A 301 2.17 -31.58 -26.79
N GLY A 302 1.09 -32.28 -27.13
CA GLY A 302 0.06 -32.70 -26.17
C GLY A 302 0.54 -33.80 -25.21
N GLY A 303 1.53 -34.60 -25.63
CA GLY A 303 2.21 -35.60 -24.81
C GLY A 303 3.57 -35.14 -24.26
N THR A 304 4.52 -36.07 -24.23
CA THR A 304 5.89 -35.81 -23.78
C THR A 304 6.79 -35.46 -24.94
N LEU A 305 7.52 -34.35 -24.80
CA LEU A 305 8.65 -34.01 -25.65
C LEU A 305 9.92 -34.68 -25.11
N PHE A 306 10.36 -35.74 -25.79
CA PHE A 306 11.60 -36.43 -25.50
C PHE A 306 12.76 -35.86 -26.31
N ILE A 307 13.86 -35.52 -25.64
CA ILE A 307 15.09 -35.02 -26.25
C ILE A 307 16.20 -36.01 -25.90
N GLY A 308 16.57 -36.84 -26.87
CA GLY A 308 17.44 -38.00 -26.67
C GLY A 308 16.83 -39.02 -25.69
N GLY A 309 17.69 -39.76 -25.00
CA GLY A 309 17.27 -40.76 -24.01
C GLY A 309 16.91 -42.12 -24.59
N ASP A 310 17.41 -42.43 -25.78
CA ASP A 310 17.28 -43.76 -26.35
C ASP A 310 18.20 -44.76 -25.62
N PRO A 311 17.67 -45.85 -25.04
CA PRO A 311 18.48 -46.85 -24.34
C PRO A 311 19.52 -47.55 -25.23
N ASP A 312 19.25 -47.65 -26.53
CA ASP A 312 20.09 -48.36 -27.50
C ASP A 312 21.07 -47.42 -28.23
N GLY A 313 20.92 -46.11 -28.04
CA GLY A 313 21.76 -45.05 -28.61
C GLY A 313 20.98 -44.14 -29.56
N GLY A 314 21.42 -42.91 -29.70
CA GLY A 314 20.75 -41.86 -30.46
C GLY A 314 21.16 -40.48 -29.95
N SER A 315 20.94 -39.44 -30.74
CA SER A 315 21.19 -38.07 -30.29
C SER A 315 20.12 -37.12 -30.76
N GLY A 316 19.63 -36.31 -29.83
CA GLY A 316 18.56 -35.35 -30.07
C GLY A 316 18.98 -33.96 -29.62
N THR A 317 18.82 -32.96 -30.48
CA THR A 317 19.07 -31.56 -30.15
C THR A 317 17.80 -30.75 -30.37
N LEU A 318 17.34 -30.06 -29.34
CA LEU A 318 16.31 -29.03 -29.42
C LEU A 318 16.95 -27.66 -29.20
N THR A 319 16.72 -26.72 -30.11
CA THR A 319 17.15 -25.33 -29.98
C THR A 319 15.96 -24.39 -30.04
N LEU A 320 15.83 -23.52 -29.04
CA LEU A 320 14.84 -22.45 -28.97
C LEU A 320 15.57 -21.12 -29.07
N ASN A 321 15.28 -20.35 -30.11
CA ASN A 321 15.82 -19.01 -30.31
C ASN A 321 14.83 -17.93 -29.86
N ALA A 322 15.27 -16.67 -29.87
CA ALA A 322 14.44 -15.53 -29.46
C ALA A 322 13.07 -15.53 -30.17
N SER A 323 12.01 -15.17 -29.42
CA SER A 323 10.62 -15.11 -29.89
C SER A 323 10.03 -16.43 -30.42
N SER A 324 10.62 -17.58 -30.07
CA SER A 324 10.02 -18.90 -30.31
C SER A 324 9.11 -19.34 -29.14
N LEU A 325 8.23 -20.31 -29.40
CA LEU A 325 7.42 -20.98 -28.38
C LEU A 325 7.53 -22.51 -28.53
N VAL A 326 7.82 -23.19 -27.43
CA VAL A 326 7.62 -24.62 -27.24
C VAL A 326 6.65 -24.80 -26.08
N ASP A 327 5.48 -25.38 -26.32
CA ASP A 327 4.48 -25.73 -25.30
C ASP A 327 4.30 -27.25 -25.30
N ALA A 328 4.72 -27.90 -24.22
CA ALA A 328 4.64 -29.36 -24.09
C ALA A 328 4.00 -29.75 -22.76
N ALA A 329 3.19 -30.81 -22.74
CA ALA A 329 2.65 -31.30 -21.48
C ALA A 329 3.78 -31.78 -20.55
N SER A 330 4.72 -32.57 -21.08
CA SER A 330 5.94 -32.98 -20.36
C SER A 330 7.19 -32.77 -21.22
N VAL A 331 8.35 -32.56 -20.58
CA VAL A 331 9.65 -32.48 -21.23
C VAL A 331 10.63 -33.40 -20.51
N THR A 332 11.26 -34.30 -21.27
CA THR A 332 12.28 -35.23 -20.76
C THR A 332 13.54 -35.12 -21.60
N ARG A 333 14.65 -34.71 -20.98
CA ARG A 333 15.97 -34.74 -21.60
C ARG A 333 16.74 -35.98 -21.12
N GLY A 334 16.97 -36.94 -22.00
CA GLY A 334 17.71 -38.15 -21.68
C GLY A 334 19.18 -38.10 -22.09
N ALA A 335 19.88 -39.23 -21.95
CA ALA A 335 21.26 -39.38 -22.43
C ALA A 335 21.35 -39.11 -23.95
N GLY A 336 22.37 -38.38 -24.40
CA GLY A 336 22.50 -37.95 -25.80
C GLY A 336 21.55 -36.81 -26.22
N GLY A 337 20.71 -36.31 -25.29
CA GLY A 337 19.85 -35.15 -25.48
C GLY A 337 20.53 -33.83 -25.16
N THR A 338 20.39 -32.85 -26.05
CA THR A 338 20.85 -31.46 -25.85
C THR A 338 19.66 -30.51 -25.95
N LEU A 339 19.45 -29.70 -24.91
CA LEU A 339 18.45 -28.63 -24.89
C LEU A 339 19.17 -27.28 -24.87
N ASN A 340 19.13 -26.56 -25.99
CA ASN A 340 19.67 -25.21 -26.13
C ASN A 340 18.53 -24.20 -25.99
N HIS A 341 18.29 -23.75 -24.76
CA HIS A 341 17.28 -22.72 -24.47
C HIS A 341 17.93 -21.33 -24.44
N THR A 342 18.37 -20.86 -25.61
CA THR A 342 19.12 -19.59 -25.73
C THR A 342 18.19 -18.38 -25.85
N GLY A 343 16.91 -18.59 -26.18
CA GLY A 343 15.85 -17.58 -26.21
C GLY A 343 14.46 -18.21 -26.29
N GLY A 344 13.42 -17.38 -26.39
CA GLY A 344 12.03 -17.84 -26.54
C GLY A 344 11.47 -18.52 -25.28
N THR A 345 10.25 -19.04 -25.37
CA THR A 345 9.53 -19.64 -24.24
C THR A 345 9.52 -21.16 -24.33
N LEU A 346 10.03 -21.83 -23.30
CA LEU A 346 9.80 -23.25 -23.05
C LEU A 346 8.76 -23.38 -21.94
N LYS A 347 7.54 -23.78 -22.30
CA LYS A 347 6.42 -23.96 -21.40
C LYS A 347 6.18 -25.44 -21.14
N ILE A 348 6.13 -25.82 -19.87
CA ILE A 348 5.78 -27.16 -19.42
C ILE A 348 4.42 -27.10 -18.74
N ASN A 349 3.48 -27.85 -19.29
CA ASN A 349 2.06 -27.63 -19.09
C ASN A 349 1.41 -28.80 -18.33
N GLY A 350 1.62 -28.84 -17.01
CA GLY A 350 1.01 -29.80 -16.08
C GLY A 350 1.69 -31.17 -15.92
N GLY A 351 2.62 -31.54 -16.81
CA GLY A 351 3.32 -32.82 -16.76
C GLY A 351 4.68 -32.76 -16.06
N ALA A 352 5.62 -33.61 -16.50
CA ALA A 352 6.93 -33.75 -15.88
C ALA A 352 8.00 -32.90 -16.59
N PHE A 353 8.91 -32.28 -15.82
CA PHE A 353 10.15 -31.69 -16.34
C PHE A 353 11.36 -32.43 -15.78
N THR A 354 12.02 -33.25 -16.59
CA THR A 354 13.08 -34.17 -16.13
C THR A 354 14.35 -34.10 -16.98
N GLY A 355 15.47 -34.48 -16.36
CA GLY A 355 16.77 -34.57 -17.02
C GLY A 355 17.42 -33.24 -17.34
N HIS A 356 16.95 -32.13 -16.76
CA HIS A 356 17.63 -30.82 -16.80
C HIS A 356 18.99 -30.87 -16.10
N ALA A 357 19.80 -29.81 -16.26
CA ALA A 357 21.07 -29.70 -15.55
C ALA A 357 20.83 -29.35 -14.08
N ASP A 358 21.78 -29.71 -13.22
CA ASP A 358 21.82 -29.29 -11.81
C ASP A 358 23.09 -28.42 -11.58
N PRO A 359 22.97 -27.17 -11.09
CA PRO A 359 21.72 -26.45 -10.79
C PRO A 359 20.85 -26.23 -12.04
N LEU A 360 19.56 -25.96 -11.82
CA LEU A 360 18.70 -25.50 -12.90
C LEU A 360 19.11 -24.08 -13.28
N VAL A 361 19.56 -23.88 -14.52
CA VAL A 361 19.98 -22.57 -15.03
C VAL A 361 19.07 -22.12 -16.15
N VAL A 362 18.53 -20.92 -16.04
CA VAL A 362 17.77 -20.24 -17.11
C VAL A 362 18.56 -18.99 -17.51
N THR A 363 19.28 -19.08 -18.63
CA THR A 363 20.09 -17.98 -19.14
C THR A 363 20.29 -18.06 -20.65
N GLY A 364 20.37 -16.91 -21.32
CA GLY A 364 20.68 -16.81 -22.74
C GLY A 364 20.68 -15.37 -23.25
N THR A 365 21.26 -15.16 -24.43
CA THR A 365 21.32 -13.85 -25.10
C THR A 365 20.02 -13.47 -25.82
N GLY A 366 19.10 -14.43 -26.00
CA GLY A 366 17.78 -14.23 -26.63
C GLY A 366 16.61 -14.15 -25.64
N SER A 367 16.88 -13.83 -24.37
CA SER A 367 15.89 -13.73 -23.28
C SER A 367 15.00 -14.97 -23.12
N PRO A 368 15.59 -16.14 -22.80
CA PRO A 368 14.85 -17.37 -22.60
C PRO A 368 13.89 -17.24 -21.41
N THR A 369 12.69 -17.79 -21.58
CA THR A 369 11.67 -17.90 -20.55
C THR A 369 11.34 -19.36 -20.32
N LEU A 370 11.58 -19.86 -19.11
CA LEU A 370 11.08 -21.16 -18.65
C LEU A 370 9.74 -20.93 -17.95
N GLN A 371 8.67 -21.54 -18.42
CA GLN A 371 7.33 -21.40 -17.86
C GLN A 371 6.85 -22.74 -17.31
N LEU A 372 6.48 -22.76 -16.03
CA LEU A 372 5.87 -23.89 -15.34
C LEU A 372 4.40 -23.56 -15.07
N SER A 373 3.49 -24.37 -15.60
CA SER A 373 2.05 -24.07 -15.58
C SER A 373 1.21 -25.29 -15.19
N ASN A 374 -0.09 -25.03 -14.96
CA ASN A 374 -1.17 -26.01 -14.84
C ASN A 374 -0.93 -27.06 -13.76
N SER A 375 -0.71 -26.60 -12.53
CA SER A 375 -0.52 -27.47 -11.35
C SER A 375 0.67 -28.43 -11.45
N LEU A 376 1.65 -28.13 -12.31
CA LEU A 376 2.90 -28.86 -12.37
C LEU A 376 3.64 -28.75 -11.04
N THR A 377 4.07 -29.88 -10.47
CA THR A 377 4.96 -29.87 -9.30
C THR A 377 6.36 -30.32 -9.71
N LYS A 378 7.35 -29.46 -9.48
CA LYS A 378 8.76 -29.75 -9.71
C LYS A 378 9.55 -29.64 -8.41
N THR A 379 10.15 -30.74 -8.00
CA THR A 379 11.15 -30.73 -6.93
C THR A 379 12.56 -30.79 -7.51
N LEU A 380 13.42 -29.85 -7.12
CA LEU A 380 14.85 -29.85 -7.40
C LEU A 380 15.59 -30.38 -6.19
N ILE A 381 16.51 -31.32 -6.36
CA ILE A 381 17.40 -31.81 -5.28
C ILE A 381 18.85 -31.75 -5.79
N PRO A 382 19.39 -30.53 -5.98
CA PRO A 382 20.70 -30.36 -6.58
C PRO A 382 21.81 -30.84 -5.62
N ALA A 383 22.89 -31.39 -6.17
CA ALA A 383 24.04 -31.82 -5.37
C ALA A 383 24.82 -30.64 -4.76
N GLY A 384 24.84 -29.49 -5.45
CA GLY A 384 25.54 -28.27 -5.03
C GLY A 384 24.79 -27.43 -4.00
N ALA A 385 25.43 -26.32 -3.59
CA ALA A 385 24.84 -25.33 -2.69
C ALA A 385 23.83 -24.39 -3.39
N VAL A 386 23.97 -24.19 -4.70
CA VAL A 386 23.00 -23.43 -5.50
C VAL A 386 22.07 -24.40 -6.19
N GLY A 387 20.76 -24.15 -6.14
CA GLY A 387 19.75 -24.99 -6.79
C GLY A 387 19.12 -24.41 -8.03
N LEU A 388 18.99 -23.09 -8.08
CA LEU A 388 18.38 -22.36 -9.18
C LEU A 388 19.20 -21.10 -9.49
N ILE A 389 19.49 -20.88 -10.77
CA ILE A 389 20.11 -19.66 -11.27
C ILE A 389 19.26 -19.11 -12.41
N VAL A 390 18.91 -17.83 -12.33
CA VAL A 390 18.17 -17.12 -13.39
C VAL A 390 18.95 -15.87 -13.77
N GLY A 391 19.41 -15.81 -15.03
CA GLY A 391 20.34 -14.79 -15.51
C GLY A 391 21.77 -15.03 -15.00
N ASP A 392 22.56 -15.74 -15.81
CA ASP A 392 23.95 -16.19 -15.52
C ASP A 392 24.87 -15.86 -16.71
N ASP A 393 26.16 -15.62 -16.51
CA ASP A 393 27.11 -15.31 -17.60
C ASP A 393 27.81 -16.59 -18.11
N ALA A 394 27.45 -16.97 -19.33
CA ALA A 394 28.11 -18.07 -20.04
C ALA A 394 29.11 -17.60 -21.11
N GLY A 395 29.45 -16.31 -21.21
CA GLY A 395 30.43 -15.81 -22.18
C GLY A 395 30.38 -14.31 -22.52
N VAL A 396 30.29 -13.98 -23.82
CA VAL A 396 30.30 -12.58 -24.31
C VAL A 396 28.91 -12.18 -24.75
N GLY A 397 28.26 -11.26 -24.04
CA GLY A 397 26.94 -10.73 -24.40
C GLY A 397 26.15 -10.22 -23.18
N ALA A 398 24.99 -9.60 -23.42
CA ALA A 398 24.04 -9.29 -22.35
C ALA A 398 23.16 -10.52 -22.11
N PHE A 399 23.48 -11.29 -21.07
CA PHE A 399 22.73 -12.49 -20.73
C PHE A 399 21.50 -12.14 -19.89
N THR A 400 20.38 -12.78 -20.20
CA THR A 400 19.12 -12.60 -19.50
C THR A 400 18.47 -13.96 -19.24
N GLY A 401 17.57 -14.04 -18.26
CA GLY A 401 16.78 -15.24 -18.01
C GLY A 401 15.49 -14.93 -17.28
N ASN A 402 14.41 -15.61 -17.64
CA ASN A 402 13.11 -15.46 -17.02
C ASN A 402 12.57 -16.82 -16.58
N LEU A 403 12.09 -16.90 -15.35
CA LEU A 403 11.32 -18.03 -14.84
C LEU A 403 9.91 -17.55 -14.49
N LEU A 404 8.91 -18.18 -15.09
CA LEU A 404 7.50 -17.95 -14.80
C LEU A 404 6.91 -19.22 -14.16
N ILE A 405 6.32 -19.09 -12.99
CA ILE A 405 5.59 -20.14 -12.28
C ILE A 405 4.15 -19.66 -12.16
N ASP A 406 3.23 -20.30 -12.88
CA ASP A 406 1.84 -19.86 -12.94
C ASP A 406 0.82 -20.98 -12.87
N SER A 407 -0.47 -20.59 -12.86
CA SER A 407 -1.59 -21.51 -13.02
C SER A 407 -1.55 -22.70 -12.04
N GLY A 408 -1.17 -22.43 -10.79
CA GLY A 408 -1.12 -23.42 -9.71
C GLY A 408 0.17 -24.26 -9.64
N ALA A 409 1.20 -23.94 -10.43
CA ALA A 409 2.44 -24.70 -10.46
C ALA A 409 3.32 -24.48 -9.22
N ASP A 410 4.03 -25.53 -8.81
CA ASP A 410 4.95 -25.55 -7.67
C ASP A 410 6.38 -25.83 -8.13
N LEU A 411 7.32 -24.95 -7.78
CA LEU A 411 8.75 -25.24 -7.81
C LEU A 411 9.29 -25.29 -6.38
N ILE A 412 9.84 -26.43 -6.00
CA ILE A 412 10.29 -26.71 -4.63
C ILE A 412 11.77 -27.10 -4.68
N LEU A 413 12.62 -26.39 -3.97
CA LEU A 413 14.01 -26.78 -3.74
C LEU A 413 14.07 -27.64 -2.48
N GLY A 414 14.47 -28.90 -2.66
CA GLY A 414 14.64 -29.89 -1.61
C GLY A 414 16.11 -30.15 -1.28
N GLY A 415 16.35 -30.63 -0.07
CA GLY A 415 17.69 -30.81 0.48
C GLY A 415 18.14 -29.60 1.31
N THR A 416 19.22 -29.75 2.06
CA THR A 416 19.72 -28.68 2.95
C THR A 416 20.54 -27.65 2.17
N SER A 417 20.31 -26.36 2.43
CA SER A 417 21.09 -25.21 1.93
C SER A 417 21.18 -25.19 0.41
N LYS A 418 20.06 -24.83 -0.23
CA LYS A 418 19.87 -24.67 -1.68
C LYS A 418 19.50 -23.23 -2.00
N ASP A 419 20.49 -22.49 -2.47
CA ASP A 419 20.35 -21.09 -2.80
C ASP A 419 19.62 -20.87 -4.14
N ILE A 420 18.98 -19.71 -4.23
CA ILE A 420 18.44 -19.17 -5.48
C ILE A 420 19.19 -17.89 -5.81
N ASN A 421 19.83 -17.85 -6.98
CA ASN A 421 20.49 -16.65 -7.47
C ASN A 421 19.71 -16.06 -8.66
N ILE A 422 19.38 -14.77 -8.57
CA ILE A 422 18.68 -14.02 -9.63
C ILE A 422 19.59 -12.87 -10.06
N GLY A 423 20.02 -12.85 -11.32
CA GLY A 423 21.09 -11.95 -11.80
C GLY A 423 22.42 -12.30 -11.15
N ASP A 424 22.95 -13.47 -11.47
CA ASP A 424 24.10 -14.10 -10.82
C ASP A 424 25.38 -13.30 -11.03
N ASP A 425 25.66 -12.94 -12.29
CA ASP A 425 26.91 -12.32 -12.71
C ASP A 425 26.76 -10.85 -13.13
N ALA A 426 27.87 -10.12 -13.09
CA ALA A 426 27.91 -8.71 -13.47
C ALA A 426 27.44 -8.50 -14.92
N GLY A 427 26.48 -7.60 -15.13
CA GLY A 427 25.91 -7.31 -16.45
C GLY A 427 24.80 -8.28 -16.91
N THR A 428 24.46 -9.29 -16.11
CA THR A 428 23.33 -10.20 -16.37
C THR A 428 22.03 -9.68 -15.75
N THR A 429 20.89 -10.09 -16.30
CA THR A 429 19.56 -9.80 -15.73
C THR A 429 18.75 -11.08 -15.53
N GLY A 430 18.32 -11.33 -14.30
CA GLY A 430 17.42 -12.43 -13.97
C GLY A 430 16.06 -11.93 -13.52
N ALA A 431 14.99 -12.61 -13.92
CA ALA A 431 13.65 -12.34 -13.41
C ALA A 431 12.91 -13.64 -13.06
N ILE A 432 12.34 -13.70 -11.85
CA ILE A 432 11.40 -14.73 -11.44
C ILE A 432 10.03 -14.08 -11.25
N THR A 433 8.98 -14.69 -11.79
CA THR A 433 7.59 -14.30 -11.54
C THR A 433 6.81 -15.52 -11.04
N VAL A 434 6.16 -15.37 -9.89
CA VAL A 434 5.22 -16.35 -9.33
C VAL A 434 3.82 -15.74 -9.39
N ASP A 435 2.98 -16.25 -10.28
CA ASP A 435 1.71 -15.64 -10.64
C ASP A 435 0.52 -16.60 -10.48
N GLY A 436 -0.57 -16.13 -9.89
CA GLY A 436 -1.81 -16.90 -9.82
C GLY A 436 -1.94 -17.77 -8.57
N ALA A 437 -3.18 -17.92 -8.11
CA ALA A 437 -3.51 -18.70 -6.94
C ALA A 437 -3.00 -20.15 -7.03
N GLY A 438 -2.33 -20.59 -5.96
CA GLY A 438 -1.75 -21.93 -5.86
C GLY A 438 -0.37 -22.07 -6.52
N SER A 439 0.13 -21.04 -7.20
CA SER A 439 1.49 -21.04 -7.76
C SER A 439 2.51 -20.73 -6.67
N ARG A 440 3.55 -21.55 -6.52
CA ARG A 440 4.52 -21.40 -5.42
C ARG A 440 5.97 -21.62 -5.84
N LEU A 441 6.86 -20.82 -5.26
CA LEU A 441 8.29 -21.07 -5.24
C LEU A 441 8.77 -21.24 -3.80
N VAL A 442 9.34 -22.40 -3.49
CA VAL A 442 9.69 -22.81 -2.12
C VAL A 442 11.17 -23.15 -2.04
N ALA A 443 11.90 -22.39 -1.23
CA ALA A 443 13.27 -22.65 -0.80
C ALA A 443 13.45 -22.08 0.61
N ASP A 444 12.90 -22.82 1.58
CA ASP A 444 12.83 -22.45 3.01
C ASP A 444 13.49 -23.53 3.90
N GLN A 445 14.59 -24.14 3.48
CA GLN A 445 15.38 -24.99 4.37
C GLN A 445 16.42 -24.16 5.13
N PRO A 446 16.86 -24.59 6.33
CA PRO A 446 17.93 -23.90 7.04
C PRO A 446 19.20 -23.78 6.18
N GLY A 447 19.67 -22.54 6.01
CA GLY A 447 20.84 -22.21 5.19
C GLY A 447 20.53 -21.96 3.71
N ASP A 448 19.27 -21.90 3.29
CA ASP A 448 18.89 -21.45 1.94
C ASP A 448 18.97 -19.92 1.86
N ASP A 449 19.73 -19.37 0.92
CA ASP A 449 19.77 -17.94 0.63
C ASP A 449 19.10 -17.63 -0.72
N TRP A 450 18.24 -16.61 -0.71
CA TRP A 450 17.70 -15.98 -1.91
C TRP A 450 18.47 -14.71 -2.20
N ARG A 451 19.19 -14.70 -3.31
CA ARG A 451 20.05 -13.59 -3.74
C ARG A 451 19.38 -12.89 -4.91
N VAL A 452 18.54 -11.90 -4.62
CA VAL A 452 17.83 -11.12 -5.64
C VAL A 452 18.72 -9.97 -6.08
N GLY A 453 19.43 -10.15 -7.20
CA GLY A 453 20.52 -9.27 -7.60
C GLY A 453 21.80 -9.71 -6.90
N PHE A 454 22.46 -10.76 -7.40
CA PHE A 454 23.70 -11.26 -6.80
C PHE A 454 24.90 -10.39 -7.19
N ASN A 455 25.44 -10.52 -8.40
CA ASN A 455 26.39 -9.56 -8.98
C ASN A 455 25.78 -8.73 -10.13
N GLY A 456 24.61 -9.15 -10.64
CA GLY A 456 23.88 -8.51 -11.74
C GLY A 456 22.62 -7.76 -11.28
N THR A 457 21.60 -7.78 -12.12
CA THR A 457 20.26 -7.27 -11.81
C THR A 457 19.28 -8.42 -11.60
N GLY A 458 18.65 -8.50 -10.43
CA GLY A 458 17.66 -9.53 -10.13
C GLY A 458 16.30 -8.94 -9.80
N THR A 459 15.24 -9.57 -10.32
CA THR A 459 13.85 -9.20 -10.05
C THR A 459 13.05 -10.41 -9.59
N LEU A 460 12.27 -10.26 -8.52
CA LEU A 460 11.29 -11.24 -8.06
C LEU A 460 9.91 -10.59 -7.98
N ASN A 461 8.96 -11.07 -8.78
CA ASN A 461 7.57 -10.62 -8.76
C ASN A 461 6.67 -11.73 -8.20
N VAL A 462 5.78 -11.39 -7.28
CA VAL A 462 4.79 -12.29 -6.71
C VAL A 462 3.42 -11.63 -6.85
N THR A 463 2.59 -12.19 -7.73
CA THR A 463 1.37 -11.53 -8.21
C THR A 463 0.15 -12.46 -8.21
N ASN A 464 -1.05 -11.88 -8.18
CA ASN A 464 -2.32 -12.59 -8.34
C ASN A 464 -2.46 -13.82 -7.40
N ASP A 465 -2.23 -13.64 -6.10
CA ASP A 465 -2.24 -14.69 -5.06
C ASP A 465 -1.11 -15.75 -5.16
N GLY A 466 -0.05 -15.48 -5.94
CA GLY A 466 1.16 -16.30 -5.95
C GLY A 466 1.90 -16.27 -4.60
N GLN A 467 2.71 -17.30 -4.32
CA GLN A 467 3.39 -17.44 -3.03
C GLN A 467 4.88 -17.74 -3.15
N VAL A 468 5.67 -17.04 -2.34
CA VAL A 468 7.10 -17.33 -2.14
C VAL A 468 7.36 -17.71 -0.70
N LEU A 469 8.05 -18.82 -0.50
CA LEU A 469 8.52 -19.28 0.80
C LEU A 469 10.05 -19.36 0.74
N ALA A 470 10.70 -18.34 1.29
CA ALA A 470 12.14 -18.21 1.38
C ALA A 470 12.62 -18.45 2.83
N ARG A 471 13.89 -18.82 3.01
CA ARG A 471 14.53 -18.81 4.34
C ARG A 471 15.19 -17.46 4.62
N ASN A 472 16.25 -17.13 3.89
CA ASN A 472 16.92 -15.84 3.98
C ASN A 472 16.82 -15.12 2.65
N MET A 473 16.52 -13.83 2.64
CA MET A 473 16.42 -13.03 1.42
C MET A 473 17.34 -11.81 1.48
N LEU A 474 18.16 -11.63 0.45
CA LEU A 474 19.11 -10.53 0.29
C LEU A 474 18.79 -9.76 -1.00
N VAL A 475 18.58 -8.45 -0.87
CA VAL A 475 18.09 -7.58 -1.96
C VAL A 475 18.85 -6.24 -1.97
N PRO A 476 19.95 -6.07 -2.71
CA PRO A 476 20.72 -7.08 -3.42
C PRO A 476 21.61 -7.89 -2.48
N ALA A 477 22.32 -8.87 -3.03
CA ALA A 477 23.27 -9.71 -2.27
C ALA A 477 24.75 -9.24 -2.38
N THR A 478 25.07 -8.28 -3.26
CA THR A 478 26.35 -7.56 -3.24
C THR A 478 26.16 -6.05 -3.42
N ASN A 479 27.17 -5.26 -3.02
CA ASN A 479 27.09 -3.79 -2.99
C ASN A 479 27.24 -3.08 -4.35
N SER A 480 27.39 -3.83 -5.44
CA SER A 480 27.40 -3.33 -6.83
C SER A 480 26.23 -3.82 -7.68
N ALA A 481 25.43 -4.75 -7.16
CA ALA A 481 24.29 -5.36 -7.84
C ALA A 481 22.99 -4.58 -7.59
N ASN A 482 21.94 -4.88 -8.36
CA ASN A 482 20.62 -4.30 -8.16
C ASN A 482 19.58 -5.41 -7.92
N GLY A 483 18.80 -5.26 -6.86
CA GLY A 483 17.78 -6.22 -6.46
C GLY A 483 16.41 -5.56 -6.33
N SER A 484 15.39 -6.16 -6.91
CA SER A 484 14.00 -5.71 -6.78
C SER A 484 13.07 -6.86 -6.44
N VAL A 485 12.25 -6.69 -5.41
CA VAL A 485 11.20 -7.63 -5.02
C VAL A 485 9.86 -6.89 -4.97
N LEU A 486 8.84 -7.48 -5.59
CA LEU A 486 7.49 -6.94 -5.64
C LEU A 486 6.48 -8.02 -5.21
N ALA A 487 5.63 -7.70 -4.23
CA ALA A 487 4.41 -8.44 -3.92
C ALA A 487 3.20 -7.58 -4.30
N ASP A 488 2.36 -8.03 -5.23
CA ASP A 488 1.22 -7.27 -5.75
C ASP A 488 -0.04 -8.13 -5.92
N THR A 489 -1.22 -7.51 -5.93
CA THR A 489 -2.51 -8.14 -6.25
C THR A 489 -2.71 -9.46 -5.48
N GLY A 490 -2.56 -9.44 -4.14
CA GLY A 490 -2.72 -10.62 -3.29
C GLY A 490 -1.45 -11.49 -3.11
N GLY A 491 -0.34 -11.12 -3.76
CA GLY A 491 0.93 -11.84 -3.62
C GLY A 491 1.42 -11.94 -2.18
N SER A 492 1.95 -13.10 -1.81
CA SER A 492 2.43 -13.37 -0.44
C SER A 492 3.88 -13.84 -0.43
N ILE A 493 4.72 -13.18 0.36
CA ILE A 493 6.12 -13.53 0.57
C ILE A 493 6.33 -13.87 2.04
N SER A 494 6.81 -15.08 2.32
CA SER A 494 7.27 -15.51 3.64
C SER A 494 8.77 -15.68 3.62
N THR A 495 9.47 -15.09 4.58
CA THR A 495 10.91 -15.26 4.81
C THR A 495 11.19 -15.38 6.30
N ALA A 496 12.34 -15.94 6.70
CA ALA A 496 12.81 -15.78 8.07
C ALA A 496 13.49 -14.42 8.24
N ASN A 497 14.47 -14.14 7.38
CA ASN A 497 15.26 -12.90 7.40
C ASN A 497 15.19 -12.19 6.06
N LEU A 498 15.12 -10.86 6.08
CA LEU A 498 15.18 -9.99 4.92
C LEU A 498 16.22 -8.88 5.13
N THR A 499 17.18 -8.78 4.24
CA THR A 499 18.12 -7.64 4.17
C THR A 499 17.95 -6.89 2.87
N ILE A 500 17.77 -5.58 2.95
CA ILE A 500 17.57 -4.68 1.81
C ILE A 500 18.70 -3.66 1.78
N GLY A 501 19.45 -3.64 0.68
CA GLY A 501 20.56 -2.71 0.47
C GLY A 501 21.83 -3.05 1.26
N PHE A 502 22.82 -2.17 1.14
CA PHE A 502 24.11 -2.22 1.82
C PHE A 502 24.40 -0.90 2.55
N ALA A 503 25.37 -0.92 3.47
CA ALA A 503 25.80 0.27 4.19
C ALA A 503 26.50 1.31 3.28
N SER A 504 27.03 0.86 2.13
CA SER A 504 27.60 1.71 1.09
C SER A 504 27.73 0.92 -0.21
N GLY A 505 27.76 1.60 -1.36
CA GLY A 505 27.87 0.95 -2.66
C GLY A 505 27.14 1.73 -3.75
N ALA A 506 27.29 1.28 -4.99
CA ALA A 506 26.53 1.82 -6.13
C ALA A 506 25.26 1.01 -6.42
N GLY A 507 25.14 -0.20 -5.85
CA GLY A 507 23.99 -1.08 -6.00
C GLY A 507 22.83 -0.74 -5.07
N GLY A 508 21.61 -0.83 -5.59
CA GLY A 508 20.37 -0.50 -4.88
C GLY A 508 19.47 -1.72 -4.63
N GLY A 509 18.78 -1.71 -3.48
CA GLY A 509 17.81 -2.73 -3.09
C GLY A 509 16.42 -2.14 -2.90
N THR A 510 15.41 -2.74 -3.51
CA THR A 510 14.03 -2.30 -3.31
C THR A 510 13.11 -3.49 -3.05
N VAL A 511 12.32 -3.40 -1.99
CA VAL A 511 11.22 -4.33 -1.71
C VAL A 511 9.94 -3.53 -1.61
N GLN A 512 8.92 -3.92 -2.39
CA GLN A 512 7.62 -3.26 -2.42
C GLN A 512 6.49 -4.25 -2.15
N VAL A 513 5.65 -3.95 -1.17
CA VAL A 513 4.46 -4.71 -0.81
C VAL A 513 3.24 -3.86 -1.13
N ASN A 514 2.56 -4.13 -2.24
CA ASN A 514 1.40 -3.38 -2.68
C ASN A 514 0.13 -3.76 -1.91
N ASN A 515 -0.96 -3.03 -2.18
CA ASN A 515 -2.23 -3.22 -1.49
C ASN A 515 -2.76 -4.66 -1.63
N ASN A 516 -3.33 -5.20 -0.55
CA ASN A 516 -3.76 -6.60 -0.40
C ASN A 516 -2.64 -7.66 -0.46
N SER A 517 -1.38 -7.26 -0.55
CA SER A 517 -0.24 -8.17 -0.48
C SER A 517 0.37 -8.22 0.92
N THR A 518 1.08 -9.31 1.22
CA THR A 518 1.69 -9.52 2.53
C THR A 518 3.15 -9.92 2.43
N LEU A 519 3.99 -9.35 3.29
CA LEU A 519 5.33 -9.84 3.57
C LEU A 519 5.38 -10.30 5.04
N THR A 520 5.79 -11.53 5.29
CA THR A 520 5.99 -12.08 6.63
C THR A 520 7.47 -12.39 6.85
N ALA A 521 8.04 -11.87 7.94
CA ALA A 521 9.42 -12.12 8.34
C ALA A 521 9.46 -12.80 9.72
N SER A 522 9.87 -14.06 9.79
CA SER A 522 9.65 -14.90 10.99
C SER A 522 10.81 -14.96 11.99
N ASP A 523 11.96 -14.36 11.72
CA ASP A 523 13.10 -14.36 12.66
C ASP A 523 12.77 -13.50 13.90
N PRO A 524 12.94 -14.00 15.14
CA PRO A 524 12.61 -13.24 16.35
C PRO A 524 13.65 -12.16 16.71
N GLY A 525 14.81 -12.14 16.05
CA GLY A 525 15.86 -11.13 16.20
C GLY A 525 15.58 -9.91 15.32
N THR A 526 16.48 -9.61 14.37
CA THR A 526 16.25 -8.57 13.36
C THR A 526 15.73 -9.22 12.08
N SER A 527 14.40 -9.31 11.94
CA SER A 527 13.77 -10.00 10.81
C SER A 527 13.88 -9.23 9.51
N VAL A 528 13.85 -7.89 9.59
CA VAL A 528 13.96 -7.00 8.42
C VAL A 528 15.02 -5.94 8.70
N LEU A 529 16.03 -5.85 7.85
CA LEU A 529 17.09 -4.86 7.92
C LEU A 529 17.15 -4.06 6.61
N VAL A 530 16.88 -2.76 6.68
CA VAL A 530 16.99 -1.81 5.57
C VAL A 530 18.25 -0.98 5.77
N ARG A 531 19.22 -1.10 4.87
CA ARG A 531 20.49 -0.37 4.93
C ARG A 531 20.50 0.85 4.01
N ALA A 532 21.54 1.68 4.09
CA ALA A 532 21.70 2.92 3.33
C ALA A 532 21.34 2.90 1.83
N THR A 533 21.62 1.82 1.10
CA THR A 533 21.23 1.71 -0.33
C THR A 533 19.92 0.95 -0.57
N GLY A 534 19.16 0.71 0.50
CA GLY A 534 17.93 -0.06 0.54
C GLY A 534 16.70 0.82 0.74
N SER A 535 15.61 0.43 0.09
CA SER A 535 14.30 1.05 0.23
C SER A 535 13.24 -0.04 0.42
N LEU A 536 12.41 0.12 1.45
CA LEU A 536 11.26 -0.74 1.73
C LEU A 536 9.97 0.08 1.58
N VAL A 537 9.08 -0.34 0.70
CA VAL A 537 7.79 0.31 0.47
C VAL A 537 6.67 -0.63 0.93
N VAL A 538 5.87 -0.21 1.92
CA VAL A 538 4.79 -1.01 2.51
C VAL A 538 3.46 -0.30 2.31
N VAL A 539 2.68 -0.75 1.32
CA VAL A 539 1.29 -0.33 1.06
C VAL A 539 0.29 -1.38 1.53
N GLY A 540 0.66 -2.66 1.45
CA GLY A 540 -0.08 -3.78 2.04
C GLY A 540 0.27 -3.97 3.52
N ALA A 541 0.69 -5.17 3.89
CA ALA A 541 1.09 -5.48 5.27
C ALA A 541 2.48 -6.12 5.35
N LEU A 542 3.27 -5.68 6.34
CA LEU A 542 4.48 -6.35 6.82
C LEU A 542 4.21 -6.87 8.24
N ASP A 543 4.33 -8.19 8.41
CA ASP A 543 4.28 -8.86 9.72
C ASP A 543 5.67 -9.41 10.05
N ALA A 544 6.39 -8.74 10.95
CA ALA A 544 7.74 -9.09 11.36
C ALA A 544 7.74 -9.63 12.80
N ALA A 545 8.03 -10.91 12.98
CA ALA A 545 8.07 -11.53 14.31
C ALA A 545 9.13 -10.93 15.24
N GLY A 546 10.16 -10.28 14.69
CA GLY A 546 11.22 -9.57 15.39
C GLY A 546 11.28 -8.08 15.01
N THR A 547 12.45 -7.47 15.15
CA THR A 547 12.68 -6.05 14.86
C THR A 547 12.74 -5.80 13.35
N THR A 548 11.97 -4.83 12.89
CA THR A 548 12.20 -4.14 11.61
C THR A 548 13.15 -2.97 11.87
N ARG A 549 14.31 -2.94 11.22
CA ARG A 549 15.36 -1.94 11.46
C ARG A 549 15.73 -1.19 10.19
N ALA A 550 15.65 0.13 10.20
CA ALA A 550 16.22 1.03 9.20
C ALA A 550 17.56 1.60 9.71
N ASP A 551 18.68 1.10 9.18
CA ASP A 551 20.05 1.52 9.49
C ASP A 551 20.65 2.27 8.28
N GLY A 552 20.36 3.57 8.21
CA GLY A 552 20.68 4.42 7.05
C GLY A 552 19.73 4.31 5.87
N GLY A 553 18.86 3.28 5.84
CA GLY A 553 17.93 3.02 4.75
C GLY A 553 16.57 3.68 4.90
N GLU A 554 15.74 3.60 3.85
CA GLU A 554 14.44 4.27 3.81
C GLU A 554 13.27 3.27 3.92
N ILE A 555 12.28 3.58 4.75
CA ILE A 555 10.98 2.90 4.82
C ILE A 555 9.88 3.87 4.40
N HIS A 556 9.14 3.55 3.34
CA HIS A 556 8.00 4.31 2.87
C HIS A 556 6.72 3.54 3.25
N LEU A 557 5.99 4.05 4.23
CA LEU A 557 4.84 3.38 4.82
C LEU A 557 3.53 4.05 4.40
N HIS A 558 2.60 3.22 3.93
CA HIS A 558 1.20 3.55 3.62
C HIS A 558 0.22 2.52 4.19
N GLY A 559 0.69 1.30 4.46
CA GLY A 559 -0.06 0.22 5.06
C GLY A 559 0.30 -0.01 6.52
N THR A 560 0.45 -1.28 6.89
CA THR A 560 0.72 -1.66 8.28
C THR A 560 2.05 -2.38 8.41
N ILE A 561 2.85 -1.96 9.39
CA ILE A 561 3.96 -2.74 9.93
C ILE A 561 3.53 -3.21 11.32
N SER A 562 3.54 -4.51 11.55
CA SER A 562 3.30 -5.13 12.85
C SER A 562 4.51 -5.97 13.25
N GLY A 563 4.81 -6.07 14.54
CA GLY A 563 5.93 -6.89 14.97
C GLY A 563 6.44 -6.62 16.39
N ALA A 564 7.68 -7.03 16.66
CA ALA A 564 8.29 -6.86 17.98
C ALA A 564 8.78 -5.43 18.24
N ALA A 565 9.31 -4.76 17.22
CA ALA A 565 9.74 -3.35 17.27
C ALA A 565 10.02 -2.80 15.86
N LEU A 566 9.94 -1.48 15.72
CA LEU A 566 10.52 -0.72 14.62
C LEU A 566 11.66 0.17 15.15
N GLU A 567 12.87 -0.02 14.63
CA GLU A 567 14.04 0.79 14.96
C GLU A 567 14.52 1.61 13.76
N ILE A 568 14.83 2.89 13.99
CA ILE A 568 15.31 3.82 12.96
C ILE A 568 16.58 4.49 13.47
N LEU A 569 17.70 4.34 12.76
CA LEU A 569 19.02 4.80 13.22
C LEU A 569 19.98 5.07 12.07
N GLY A 570 21.12 5.71 12.36
CA GLY A 570 22.27 5.73 11.43
C GLY A 570 22.03 6.49 10.12
N GLY A 571 21.12 7.46 10.12
CA GLY A 571 20.63 8.15 8.91
C GLY A 571 19.40 7.49 8.28
N GLY A 572 18.81 6.48 8.92
CA GLY A 572 17.61 5.81 8.45
C GLY A 572 16.39 6.70 8.57
N GLU A 573 15.42 6.52 7.68
CA GLU A 573 14.24 7.37 7.60
C GLU A 573 12.95 6.54 7.46
N LEU A 574 11.91 6.91 8.20
CA LEU A 574 10.53 6.48 7.99
C LEU A 574 9.72 7.62 7.40
N PHE A 575 9.11 7.38 6.24
CA PHE A 575 8.19 8.31 5.60
C PHE A 575 6.77 7.76 5.65
N SER A 576 5.81 8.58 6.08
CA SER A 576 4.40 8.35 5.73
C SER A 576 4.18 8.86 4.30
N GLY A 577 3.86 7.99 3.34
CA GLY A 577 3.88 8.34 1.91
C GLY A 577 2.60 9.01 1.38
N ALA A 578 2.53 9.23 0.06
CA ALA A 578 1.52 10.08 -0.60
C ALA A 578 0.40 9.36 -1.40
N THR A 579 0.08 8.08 -1.16
CA THR A 579 -0.85 7.33 -2.03
C THR A 579 -1.83 6.44 -1.28
N SER A 580 -3.13 6.68 -1.54
CA SER A 580 -4.35 5.89 -1.24
C SER A 580 -4.36 4.96 -0.01
N ASN A 581 -5.27 5.27 0.93
CA ASN A 581 -5.95 4.40 1.91
C ASN A 581 -5.66 2.88 1.72
N PRO A 582 -5.01 2.16 2.67
CA PRO A 582 -5.05 2.30 4.14
C PRO A 582 -4.25 3.46 4.75
N ALA A 583 -4.43 3.69 6.06
CA ALA A 583 -3.62 4.64 6.82
C ALA A 583 -2.28 4.01 7.20
N ALA A 584 -1.21 4.80 7.24
CA ALA A 584 0.09 4.37 7.72
C ALA A 584 0.04 4.05 9.22
N VAL A 585 0.28 2.78 9.57
CA VAL A 585 0.25 2.29 10.95
C VAL A 585 1.50 1.47 11.26
N VAL A 586 2.17 1.80 12.36
CA VAL A 586 3.17 0.95 12.99
C VAL A 586 2.57 0.44 14.29
N ASP A 587 2.13 -0.83 14.28
CA ASP A 587 1.55 -1.56 15.41
C ASP A 587 2.64 -2.40 16.08
N ALA A 588 3.62 -1.70 16.66
CA ALA A 588 4.77 -2.22 17.38
C ALA A 588 5.44 -1.06 18.15
N PRO A 589 6.23 -1.35 19.21
CA PRO A 589 7.12 -0.36 19.81
C PRO A 589 8.02 0.32 18.77
N VAL A 590 8.14 1.65 18.81
CA VAL A 590 8.92 2.45 17.86
C VAL A 590 10.07 3.17 18.56
N HIS A 591 11.31 2.85 18.18
CA HIS A 591 12.53 3.46 18.72
C HIS A 591 13.29 4.20 17.60
N VAL A 592 13.30 5.53 17.67
CA VAL A 592 14.11 6.39 16.79
C VAL A 592 15.39 6.72 17.55
N LEU A 593 16.52 6.17 17.11
CA LEU A 593 17.82 6.36 17.74
C LEU A 593 18.58 7.48 17.03
N SER A 594 19.78 7.80 17.53
CA SER A 594 20.65 8.84 16.97
C SER A 594 20.82 8.73 15.45
N GLY A 595 20.54 9.83 14.76
CA GLY A 595 20.56 9.96 13.30
C GLY A 595 19.33 9.38 12.59
N GLY A 596 18.38 8.78 13.31
CA GLY A 596 17.11 8.31 12.76
C GLY A 596 16.11 9.45 12.59
N THR A 597 15.28 9.38 11.54
CA THR A 597 14.25 10.40 11.25
C THR A 597 12.89 9.78 10.99
N ILE A 598 11.83 10.39 11.55
CA ILE A 598 10.44 10.16 11.14
C ILE A 598 9.93 11.41 10.41
N THR A 599 9.37 11.22 9.22
CA THR A 599 8.89 12.29 8.36
C THR A 599 7.41 12.08 8.00
N VAL A 600 6.53 12.94 8.52
CA VAL A 600 5.06 12.87 8.36
C VAL A 600 4.57 14.00 7.45
N LEU A 601 4.87 13.93 6.15
CA LEU A 601 4.61 15.03 5.20
C LEU A 601 3.42 14.82 4.28
N ALA A 602 3.05 13.58 3.97
CA ALA A 602 2.10 13.29 2.90
C ALA A 602 0.80 12.61 3.35
N GLU A 603 0.81 11.89 4.48
CA GLU A 603 -0.38 11.33 5.13
C GLU A 603 -0.18 11.26 6.65
N SER A 604 -1.23 10.88 7.40
CA SER A 604 -1.12 10.75 8.86
C SER A 604 -0.53 9.40 9.25
N LEU A 605 0.26 9.38 10.33
CA LEU A 605 0.92 8.20 10.87
C LEU A 605 0.39 7.89 12.26
N THR A 606 0.06 6.63 12.52
CA THR A 606 -0.12 6.10 13.89
C THR A 606 1.05 5.19 14.21
N ALA A 607 1.72 5.40 15.33
CA ALA A 607 2.95 4.69 15.65
C ALA A 607 3.07 4.38 17.15
N GLY A 608 3.53 3.17 17.46
CA GLY A 608 3.86 2.75 18.81
C GLY A 608 2.88 1.73 19.39
N ASP A 609 3.09 1.38 20.66
CA ASP A 609 2.31 0.39 21.39
C ASP A 609 1.87 0.97 22.75
N ALA A 610 0.56 1.12 22.93
CA ALA A 610 -0.02 1.67 24.16
C ALA A 610 0.12 0.73 25.39
N THR A 611 0.59 -0.49 25.18
CA THR A 611 0.81 -1.48 26.24
C THR A 611 2.27 -1.57 26.70
N ASP A 612 3.20 -0.98 25.94
CA ASP A 612 4.63 -0.95 26.25
C ASP A 612 5.03 0.42 26.86
N PRO A 613 5.80 0.44 27.97
CA PRO A 613 6.33 1.68 28.54
C PRO A 613 7.39 2.40 27.69
N ASN A 614 7.87 1.77 26.62
CA ASN A 614 8.67 2.38 25.57
C ASN A 614 8.01 2.11 24.21
N GLY A 615 6.68 2.22 24.18
CA GLY A 615 5.87 2.06 22.98
C GLY A 615 6.24 3.09 21.92
N PHE A 616 6.64 4.31 22.32
CA PHE A 616 7.21 5.30 21.42
C PHE A 616 8.36 6.08 22.09
N LEU A 617 9.56 5.95 21.52
CA LEU A 617 10.78 6.61 22.01
C LEU A 617 11.58 7.18 20.83
N ALA A 618 11.77 8.50 20.78
CA ALA A 618 12.76 9.13 19.91
C ALA A 618 13.88 9.75 20.78
N ASP A 619 15.04 9.10 20.76
CA ASP A 619 16.19 9.32 21.65
C ASP A 619 17.15 10.41 21.10
N ASP A 620 18.25 10.67 21.80
CA ASP A 620 19.22 11.73 21.47
C ASP A 620 19.82 11.66 20.06
N GLY A 621 19.68 12.78 19.34
CA GLY A 621 20.06 12.97 17.94
C GLY A 621 19.04 12.42 16.95
N SER A 622 17.81 12.12 17.38
CA SER A 622 16.70 11.75 16.50
C SER A 622 15.90 12.97 16.05
N LEU A 623 15.23 12.87 14.89
CA LEU A 623 14.37 13.93 14.37
C LEU A 623 12.97 13.42 14.06
N VAL A 624 11.95 14.15 14.54
CA VAL A 624 10.55 13.94 14.16
C VAL A 624 10.03 15.18 13.44
N ASN A 625 9.83 15.05 12.12
CA ASN A 625 9.42 16.14 11.24
C ASN A 625 7.97 15.94 10.75
N ILE A 626 7.08 16.83 11.15
CA ILE A 626 5.65 16.73 10.90
C ILE A 626 5.23 17.90 10.01
N GLY A 627 4.62 17.59 8.87
CA GLY A 627 4.05 18.56 7.94
C GLY A 627 2.66 19.03 8.39
N ALA A 628 1.71 19.06 7.45
CA ALA A 628 0.31 19.44 7.72
C ALA A 628 -0.58 18.26 8.17
N HIS A 629 0.01 17.12 8.54
CA HIS A 629 -0.68 15.87 8.87
C HIS A 629 -0.57 15.54 10.37
N THR A 630 -1.23 14.46 10.78
CA THR A 630 -1.26 14.03 12.19
C THR A 630 -0.28 12.89 12.44
N LEU A 631 0.52 13.02 13.50
CA LEU A 631 1.25 11.91 14.12
C LEU A 631 0.51 11.52 15.42
N THR A 632 -0.06 10.32 15.45
CA THR A 632 -0.60 9.73 16.68
C THR A 632 0.42 8.77 17.25
N VAL A 633 0.87 9.02 18.48
CA VAL A 633 1.81 8.14 19.18
C VAL A 633 1.12 7.35 20.28
N HIS A 634 1.48 6.08 20.37
CA HIS A 634 1.00 5.16 21.39
C HIS A 634 2.17 4.73 22.28
N ASP A 635 2.05 5.05 23.56
CA ASP A 635 2.96 4.66 24.62
C ASP A 635 2.13 4.39 25.88
N GLN A 636 2.54 3.46 26.74
CA GLN A 636 1.86 3.21 28.02
C GLN A 636 1.96 4.40 28.98
N ASN A 637 3.07 5.14 28.92
CA ASN A 637 3.33 6.35 29.68
C ASN A 637 3.48 7.57 28.74
N ARG A 638 4.51 8.41 28.91
CA ARG A 638 4.77 9.54 28.03
C ARG A 638 5.64 9.08 26.87
N ALA A 639 5.19 9.36 25.65
CA ALA A 639 6.08 9.28 24.50
C ALA A 639 7.22 10.29 24.67
N ILE A 640 8.45 9.88 24.35
CA ILE A 640 9.64 10.73 24.47
C ILE A 640 10.06 11.19 23.07
N PHE A 641 10.33 12.49 22.94
CA PHE A 641 10.97 13.07 21.77
C PHE A 641 12.22 13.89 22.14
N ASP A 642 13.18 13.89 21.21
CA ASP A 642 14.34 14.79 21.21
C ASP A 642 14.08 16.05 20.35
N ASP A 643 14.42 16.02 19.06
CA ASP A 643 14.16 17.13 18.14
C ASP A 643 12.85 16.92 17.35
N VAL A 644 11.98 17.90 17.42
CA VAL A 644 10.66 17.90 16.78
C VAL A 644 10.48 19.17 15.95
N ILE A 645 10.04 19.01 14.71
CA ILE A 645 9.61 20.09 13.83
C ILE A 645 8.15 19.88 13.47
N ILE A 646 7.29 20.89 13.69
CA ILE A 646 5.88 20.85 13.29
C ILE A 646 5.60 21.98 12.30
N ASN A 647 4.98 21.67 11.15
CA ASN A 647 4.68 22.63 10.08
C ASN A 647 3.18 22.61 9.73
N GLY A 648 2.34 22.92 10.73
CA GLY A 648 0.90 23.11 10.63
C GLY A 648 0.07 21.88 11.01
N GLY A 649 0.71 20.74 11.25
CA GLY A 649 0.08 19.47 11.62
C GLY A 649 -0.22 19.31 13.10
N GLU A 650 -0.46 18.07 13.52
CA GLU A 650 -0.86 17.73 14.88
C GLU A 650 -0.05 16.54 15.43
N ILE A 651 0.35 16.63 16.70
CA ILE A 651 0.79 15.48 17.50
C ILE A 651 -0.34 15.09 18.45
N ILE A 652 -0.73 13.81 18.46
CA ILE A 652 -1.67 13.24 19.43
C ILE A 652 -0.91 12.23 20.28
N ALA A 653 -0.79 12.51 21.59
CA ALA A 653 -0.10 11.65 22.56
C ALA A 653 -1.01 11.42 23.79
N PRO A 654 -1.92 10.42 23.75
CA PRO A 654 -2.98 10.30 24.75
C PRO A 654 -2.49 10.11 26.19
N ASN A 655 -1.37 9.44 26.40
CA ASN A 655 -0.81 9.15 27.73
C ASN A 655 0.32 10.12 28.15
N GLY A 656 0.52 11.16 27.36
CA GLY A 656 1.48 12.23 27.63
C GLY A 656 2.63 12.26 26.62
N LEU A 657 3.32 13.40 26.61
CA LEU A 657 4.44 13.69 25.73
C LEU A 657 5.53 14.38 26.54
N GLU A 658 6.78 13.97 26.33
CA GLU A 658 7.95 14.50 27.01
C GLU A 658 9.00 14.94 25.99
N ILE A 659 9.45 16.20 26.09
CA ILE A 659 10.57 16.73 25.30
C ILE A 659 11.81 16.64 26.16
N PHE A 660 12.58 15.58 25.98
CA PHE A 660 13.66 15.20 26.88
C PHE A 660 14.84 14.60 26.14
N THR A 661 16.04 15.09 26.47
CA THR A 661 17.28 14.38 26.24
C THR A 661 18.34 14.74 27.27
N PRO A 662 19.03 13.75 27.86
CA PRO A 662 20.10 13.99 28.80
C PRO A 662 21.38 14.40 28.04
N GLY A 663 21.70 15.69 28.01
CA GLY A 663 23.02 16.21 27.62
C GLY A 663 23.05 17.18 26.43
N THR A 664 22.00 17.23 25.61
CA THR A 664 21.92 17.99 24.34
C THR A 664 20.73 18.94 24.25
N ASN A 665 19.72 18.80 25.12
CA ASN A 665 18.48 19.58 25.19
C ASN A 665 17.60 19.42 23.93
N GLY A 666 16.55 18.59 24.02
CA GLY A 666 15.57 18.42 22.95
C GLY A 666 14.84 19.71 22.57
N THR A 667 14.42 19.78 21.31
CA THR A 667 13.78 20.96 20.72
C THR A 667 12.38 20.63 20.19
N LEU A 668 11.46 21.59 20.30
CA LEU A 668 10.18 21.55 19.60
C LEU A 668 9.96 22.88 18.90
N ASP A 669 10.12 22.89 17.59
CA ASP A 669 10.08 24.09 16.77
C ASP A 669 8.93 24.05 15.75
N GLY A 670 8.32 25.21 15.48
CA GLY A 670 7.43 25.38 14.34
C GLY A 670 6.01 25.84 14.70
N THR A 671 5.01 25.32 13.98
CA THR A 671 3.59 25.69 14.09
C THR A 671 2.73 24.45 14.08
N GLY A 672 1.64 24.43 14.85
CA GLY A 672 0.74 23.27 14.85
C GLY A 672 0.01 23.07 16.16
N THR A 673 -0.54 21.87 16.34
CA THR A 673 -1.31 21.48 17.51
C THR A 673 -0.66 20.29 18.22
N ILE A 674 -0.66 20.30 19.55
CA ILE A 674 -0.26 19.17 20.38
C ILE A 674 -1.47 18.85 21.25
N THR A 675 -2.01 17.64 21.10
CA THR A 675 -3.12 17.12 21.89
C THR A 675 -2.60 16.00 22.78
N THR A 676 -2.55 16.26 24.08
CA THR A 676 -1.91 15.36 25.06
C THR A 676 -2.52 15.55 26.44
N THR A 677 -2.48 14.52 27.29
CA THR A 677 -2.82 14.68 28.70
C THR A 677 -1.79 15.52 29.44
N GLU A 678 -0.50 15.42 29.07
CA GLU A 678 0.55 16.29 29.59
C GLU A 678 1.67 16.46 28.55
N LEU A 679 2.05 17.69 28.25
CA LEU A 679 3.32 18.03 27.62
C LEU A 679 4.31 18.40 28.73
N PHE A 680 5.31 17.57 28.94
CA PHE A 680 6.31 17.72 29.99
C PHE A 680 7.65 18.16 29.43
N MET A 681 8.23 19.20 30.04
CA MET A 681 9.63 19.59 29.83
C MET A 681 10.39 19.39 31.14
N GLU A 682 11.32 18.42 31.15
CA GLU A 682 12.17 18.17 32.31
C GLU A 682 13.13 19.35 32.58
N SER A 683 13.63 19.45 33.80
CA SER A 683 14.73 20.35 34.13
C SER A 683 15.99 19.98 33.35
N GLY A 684 16.49 20.85 32.47
CA GLY A 684 17.70 20.47 31.71
C GLY A 684 18.12 21.40 30.59
N GLY A 685 17.19 22.14 29.97
CA GLY A 685 17.50 23.10 28.90
C GLY A 685 16.75 22.88 27.59
N SER A 686 15.77 21.96 27.55
CA SER A 686 14.87 21.79 26.40
C SER A 686 14.26 23.12 25.95
N VAL A 687 14.04 23.27 24.65
CA VAL A 687 13.58 24.53 24.04
C VAL A 687 12.32 24.29 23.22
N ILE A 688 11.31 25.14 23.39
CA ILE A 688 10.17 25.20 22.47
C ILE A 688 10.17 26.57 21.78
N THR A 689 10.14 26.56 20.45
CA THR A 689 10.11 27.79 19.63
C THR A 689 8.92 27.80 18.67
N ALA A 690 7.86 28.51 19.05
CA ALA A 690 6.69 28.70 18.19
C ALA A 690 6.98 29.72 17.06
N THR A 691 6.70 29.37 15.81
CA THR A 691 6.85 30.27 14.66
C THR A 691 5.51 30.64 14.02
N GLY A 692 5.51 31.51 13.02
CA GLY A 692 4.29 31.91 12.31
C GLY A 692 3.26 32.69 13.15
N ALA A 693 2.15 33.09 12.54
CA ALA A 693 1.14 33.91 13.24
C ALA A 693 0.26 33.10 14.22
N ASN A 694 0.09 31.80 13.93
CA ASN A 694 -0.74 30.91 14.73
C ASN A 694 0.03 30.23 15.86
N GLY A 695 1.36 30.14 15.76
CA GLY A 695 2.20 29.54 16.77
C GLY A 695 1.88 28.08 17.04
N ILE A 696 2.02 27.67 18.31
CA ILE A 696 1.73 26.33 18.79
C ILE A 696 0.47 26.37 19.66
N THR A 697 -0.44 25.42 19.43
CA THR A 697 -1.62 25.18 20.26
C THR A 697 -1.43 23.92 21.08
N ILE A 698 -1.65 23.99 22.39
CA ILE A 698 -1.58 22.85 23.31
C ILE A 698 -2.98 22.59 23.86
N ASN A 699 -3.54 21.45 23.49
CA ASN A 699 -4.80 20.94 24.04
C ASN A 699 -4.45 19.98 25.17
N GLY A 700 -4.31 20.48 26.39
CA GLY A 700 -3.81 19.70 27.52
C GLY A 700 -3.08 20.51 28.57
N LYS A 701 -2.47 19.78 29.49
CA LYS A 701 -1.57 20.35 30.49
C LYS A 701 -0.18 20.54 29.90
N PHE A 702 0.40 21.70 30.10
CA PHE A 702 1.79 21.97 29.81
C PHE A 702 2.54 22.16 31.13
N ARG A 703 3.47 21.26 31.42
CA ARG A 703 4.30 21.29 32.63
C ARG A 703 5.73 21.67 32.29
N ASN A 704 6.16 22.85 32.71
CA ASN A 704 7.53 23.35 32.50
C ASN A 704 8.30 23.48 33.81
N ASN A 705 9.37 22.69 34.00
CA ASN A 705 10.21 22.80 35.20
C ASN A 705 11.35 23.82 35.03
N SER A 706 12.00 23.88 33.88
CA SER A 706 13.06 24.87 33.60
C SER A 706 13.40 25.06 32.11
N GLY A 707 12.54 24.61 31.20
CA GLY A 707 12.71 24.74 29.75
C GLY A 707 12.55 26.18 29.26
N ASN A 708 13.21 26.50 28.15
CA ASN A 708 13.10 27.79 27.48
C ASN A 708 11.91 27.79 26.51
N ILE A 709 11.06 28.81 26.58
CA ILE A 709 9.86 28.91 25.75
C ILE A 709 9.87 30.27 25.06
N ASP A 710 10.02 30.26 23.74
CA ASP A 710 10.22 31.47 22.94
C ASP A 710 9.36 31.45 21.66
N GLY A 711 9.34 32.56 20.93
CA GLY A 711 8.77 32.65 19.60
C GLY A 711 7.56 33.58 19.52
N THR A 712 6.56 33.16 18.75
CA THR A 712 5.50 34.05 18.25
C THR A 712 4.23 34.00 19.08
N LYS A 713 3.68 32.80 19.33
CA LYS A 713 2.42 32.61 20.04
C LYS A 713 2.26 31.19 20.61
N TYR A 714 1.67 31.10 21.80
CA TYR A 714 1.17 29.86 22.41
C TYR A 714 -0.31 30.00 22.75
N THR A 715 -1.09 28.97 22.44
CA THR A 715 -2.52 28.90 22.77
C THR A 715 -2.76 27.65 23.62
N PHE A 716 -3.39 27.80 24.78
CA PHE A 716 -3.74 26.70 25.67
C PHE A 716 -5.26 26.47 25.65
N ASN A 717 -5.66 25.23 25.44
CA ASN A 717 -7.05 24.77 25.44
C ASN A 717 -7.26 23.67 26.48
N ALA A 718 -8.49 23.55 26.96
CA ALA A 718 -8.90 22.43 27.80
C ALA A 718 -8.87 21.12 27.02
N HIS A 719 -8.28 20.08 27.61
CA HIS A 719 -8.40 18.71 27.15
C HIS A 719 -9.60 18.04 27.83
N PRO A 720 -10.43 17.26 27.12
CA PRO A 720 -11.68 16.72 27.67
C PRO A 720 -11.46 15.72 28.83
N ASP A 721 -10.31 15.04 28.86
CA ASP A 721 -10.04 13.97 29.82
C ASP A 721 -9.27 14.41 31.08
N ILE A 722 -8.86 15.68 31.19
CA ILE A 722 -8.17 16.22 32.37
C ILE A 722 -8.77 17.57 32.77
N ASN A 723 -8.72 17.90 34.06
CA ASN A 723 -9.28 19.14 34.60
C ASN A 723 -8.23 20.24 34.82
N ASP A 724 -6.94 19.90 34.78
CA ASP A 724 -5.81 20.81 35.05
C ASP A 724 -5.04 21.20 33.77
N SER A 725 -5.78 21.41 32.67
CA SER A 725 -5.22 21.89 31.39
C SER A 725 -4.69 23.32 31.53
N GLY A 726 -3.74 23.73 30.68
CA GLY A 726 -3.11 25.05 30.76
C GLY A 726 -1.63 24.96 31.10
N TRP A 727 -1.08 25.93 31.83
CA TRP A 727 0.35 25.98 32.14
C TRP A 727 0.62 25.81 33.64
N THR A 728 1.31 24.74 34.00
CA THR A 728 1.80 24.50 35.36
C THR A 728 3.33 24.55 35.37
N GLY A 729 3.98 25.42 36.14
CA GLY A 729 5.43 25.36 36.22
C GLY A 729 6.17 26.65 36.59
N ALA A 730 7.28 26.86 35.90
CA ALA A 730 8.24 27.92 36.13
C ALA A 730 8.74 28.53 34.81
N GLY A 731 9.45 29.65 34.89
CA GLY A 731 10.21 30.23 33.78
C GLY A 731 9.42 31.26 32.96
N ALA A 732 9.97 31.63 31.81
CA ALA A 732 9.40 32.66 30.94
C ALA A 732 8.82 32.06 29.66
N ILE A 733 7.63 32.52 29.27
CA ILE A 733 7.13 32.41 27.90
C ILE A 733 7.33 33.76 27.22
N ASN A 734 8.38 33.86 26.40
CA ASN A 734 8.72 35.08 25.66
C ASN A 734 7.94 35.18 24.34
N ALA A 735 6.62 35.04 24.40
CA ALA A 735 5.74 35.03 23.24
C ALA A 735 4.34 35.48 23.65
N LYS A 736 3.45 35.72 22.67
CA LYS A 736 2.04 35.91 22.97
C LYS A 736 1.45 34.66 23.60
N VAL A 737 0.71 34.80 24.69
CA VAL A 737 0.02 33.66 25.33
C VAL A 737 -1.48 33.87 25.35
N VAL A 738 -2.23 32.84 24.99
CA VAL A 738 -3.70 32.83 25.03
C VAL A 738 -4.16 31.63 25.84
N PHE A 739 -4.88 31.87 26.92
CA PHE A 739 -5.54 30.85 27.73
C PHE A 739 -7.02 30.85 27.40
N ASN A 740 -7.57 29.70 26.99
CA ASN A 740 -8.99 29.53 26.67
C ASN A 740 -9.77 28.92 27.83
N SER A 741 -11.10 28.92 27.73
CA SER A 741 -12.00 28.39 28.76
C SER A 741 -11.57 26.99 29.24
N GLY A 742 -11.57 26.77 30.56
CA GLY A 742 -11.19 25.50 31.18
C GLY A 742 -9.68 25.28 31.28
N THR A 743 -8.88 26.35 31.24
CA THR A 743 -7.43 26.29 31.48
C THR A 743 -7.02 27.05 32.73
N GLU A 744 -5.97 26.55 33.36
CA GLU A 744 -5.38 27.06 34.59
C GLU A 744 -3.92 27.45 34.37
N VAL A 745 -3.49 28.54 35.01
CA VAL A 745 -2.08 28.92 35.16
C VAL A 745 -1.68 28.65 36.60
N PHE A 746 -0.77 27.71 36.83
CA PHE A 746 -0.37 27.29 38.17
C PHE A 746 1.14 27.48 38.40
N ALA A 747 1.50 28.41 39.29
CA ALA A 747 2.90 28.73 39.55
C ALA A 747 3.54 27.77 40.55
N LEU A 748 4.55 27.03 40.09
CA LEU A 748 5.41 26.19 40.93
C LEU A 748 6.69 26.92 41.35
N ALA A 749 7.21 27.82 40.50
CA ALA A 749 8.24 28.80 40.81
C ALA A 749 7.91 30.14 40.12
N ASN A 750 8.84 31.09 40.08
CA ASN A 750 8.60 32.38 39.43
C ASN A 750 8.32 32.20 37.93
N MET A 751 7.31 32.91 37.43
CA MET A 751 6.86 32.85 36.03
C MET A 751 6.83 34.23 35.40
N THR A 752 7.12 34.28 34.11
CA THR A 752 6.92 35.46 33.26
C THR A 752 6.17 35.05 32.00
N MET A 753 5.19 35.83 31.55
CA MET A 753 4.50 35.55 30.29
C MET A 753 4.13 36.80 29.51
N GLY A 754 4.14 36.65 28.18
CA GLY A 754 3.79 37.69 27.23
C GLY A 754 5.02 38.24 26.51
N ASP A 755 4.78 38.80 25.32
CA ASP A 755 5.81 39.43 24.48
C ASP A 755 5.89 40.96 24.65
N GLY A 756 5.09 41.54 25.56
CA GLY A 756 4.99 42.98 25.75
C GLY A 756 4.26 43.73 24.62
N SER A 757 3.57 43.03 23.70
CA SER A 757 2.65 43.66 22.74
C SER A 757 1.34 44.08 23.42
N THR A 758 0.34 44.57 22.68
CA THR A 758 -1.00 44.92 23.21
C THR A 758 -1.92 43.71 23.42
N THR A 759 -1.40 42.52 23.10
CA THR A 759 -2.05 41.22 23.23
C THR A 759 -0.99 40.22 23.66
N GLY A 760 -0.08 40.64 24.55
CA GLY A 760 1.01 39.81 25.01
C GLY A 760 0.48 38.66 25.85
N VAL A 761 -0.52 38.95 26.69
CA VAL A 761 -1.25 37.96 27.48
C VAL A 761 -2.74 38.09 27.20
N THR A 762 -3.44 36.97 27.06
CA THR A 762 -4.91 36.96 26.90
C THR A 762 -5.52 35.85 27.73
N PHE A 763 -6.38 36.23 28.66
CA PHE A 763 -7.21 35.33 29.45
C PHE A 763 -8.66 35.40 28.94
N ASN A 764 -9.12 34.33 28.30
CA ASN A 764 -10.52 34.24 27.88
C ASN A 764 -11.41 33.79 29.04
N ASN A 765 -12.72 33.94 28.89
CA ASN A 765 -13.66 33.57 29.94
C ASN A 765 -13.55 32.06 30.27
N GLY A 766 -13.46 31.74 31.56
CA GLY A 766 -13.31 30.38 32.08
C GLY A 766 -11.88 29.98 32.40
N THR A 767 -10.92 30.92 32.38
CA THR A 767 -9.52 30.65 32.79
C THR A 767 -9.28 31.04 34.25
N GLU A 768 -8.33 30.39 34.91
CA GLU A 768 -7.91 30.70 36.28
C GLU A 768 -6.39 30.84 36.39
N MET A 769 -5.91 31.59 37.39
CA MET A 769 -4.48 31.76 37.68
C MET A 769 -4.22 31.68 39.18
N HIS A 770 -3.28 30.82 39.56
CA HIS A 770 -2.92 30.46 40.93
C HIS A 770 -1.43 30.75 41.16
N LEU A 771 -1.12 31.84 41.87
CA LEU A 771 0.26 32.28 42.12
C LEU A 771 0.94 31.47 43.21
N ASN A 772 0.14 30.89 44.12
CA ASN A 772 0.63 30.42 45.41
C ASN A 772 1.50 31.51 46.09
N THR A 773 2.70 31.16 46.56
CA THR A 773 3.72 32.07 47.13
C THR A 773 4.79 32.53 46.11
N ARG A 774 4.47 32.58 44.81
CA ARG A 774 5.45 32.83 43.74
C ARG A 774 5.23 34.17 43.07
N LEU A 775 6.27 34.66 42.39
CA LEU A 775 6.20 35.83 41.53
C LEU A 775 5.67 35.45 40.13
N VAL A 776 4.63 36.13 39.67
CA VAL A 776 4.13 36.08 38.28
C VAL A 776 4.23 37.46 37.65
N THR A 777 4.98 37.56 36.55
CA THR A 777 5.13 38.79 35.75
C THR A 777 4.34 38.68 34.44
N LEU A 778 3.42 39.62 34.23
CA LEU A 778 2.58 39.71 33.03
C LEU A 778 3.07 40.86 32.13
N LEU A 779 3.49 40.53 30.92
CA LEU A 779 4.07 41.47 29.97
C LEU A 779 3.05 41.87 28.90
N ASP A 780 2.32 42.95 29.16
CA ASP A 780 1.41 43.59 28.20
C ASP A 780 1.56 45.12 28.20
N SER A 781 1.55 45.73 27.00
CA SER A 781 1.83 47.16 26.80
C SER A 781 0.64 48.10 27.04
N ASN A 782 -0.60 47.62 27.00
CA ASN A 782 -1.80 48.46 27.20
C ASN A 782 -2.58 48.11 28.48
N GLY A 783 -2.02 47.24 29.32
CA GLY A 783 -2.67 46.72 30.51
C GLY A 783 -3.51 45.47 30.21
N LEU A 784 -3.88 44.74 31.26
CA LEU A 784 -4.38 43.38 31.12
C LEU A 784 -5.62 43.12 31.98
N GLY A 785 -6.63 42.50 31.37
CA GLY A 785 -7.75 41.93 32.10
C GLY A 785 -7.35 40.62 32.78
N LEU A 786 -7.56 40.51 34.08
CA LEU A 786 -7.28 39.30 34.85
C LEU A 786 -8.30 38.17 34.55
N PRO A 787 -7.90 36.89 34.77
CA PRO A 787 -8.74 35.71 34.56
C PRO A 787 -9.99 35.66 35.46
N ASN A 788 -10.84 34.62 35.33
CA ASN A 788 -12.03 34.43 36.17
C ASN A 788 -11.71 34.46 37.66
N LEU A 789 -10.65 33.77 38.03
CA LEU A 789 -10.08 33.77 39.35
C LEU A 789 -8.58 34.05 39.22
N THR A 790 -8.09 35.04 39.97
CA THR A 790 -6.67 35.20 40.29
C THR A 790 -6.51 34.97 41.79
N ASP A 791 -5.86 33.88 42.16
CA ASP A 791 -5.61 33.51 43.56
C ASP A 791 -4.15 33.75 43.95
N MET A 792 -3.95 34.62 44.95
CA MET A 792 -2.66 35.06 45.48
C MET A 792 -2.49 34.52 46.90
N ASN A 793 -1.75 33.43 47.09
CA ASN A 793 -1.51 32.87 48.44
C ASN A 793 -0.16 33.33 48.99
N GLY A 794 0.05 34.65 49.07
CA GLY A 794 1.32 35.27 49.48
C GLY A 794 2.33 35.43 48.34
N GLY A 795 1.86 35.48 47.09
CA GLY A 795 2.69 35.65 45.90
C GLY A 795 2.68 37.08 45.37
N ASP A 796 3.57 37.36 44.41
CA ASP A 796 3.75 38.69 43.84
C ASP A 796 3.20 38.72 42.41
N LEU A 797 2.35 39.69 42.08
CA LEU A 797 1.81 39.89 40.74
C LEU A 797 2.35 41.20 40.15
N ILE A 798 3.16 41.08 39.10
CA ILE A 798 3.79 42.23 38.45
C ILE A 798 3.19 42.46 37.06
N SER A 799 2.84 43.71 36.76
CA SER A 799 2.51 44.19 35.42
C SER A 799 3.12 45.57 35.18
N GLN A 800 3.74 45.78 34.02
CA GLN A 800 4.33 47.09 33.68
C GLN A 800 3.28 48.19 33.47
N ASN A 801 2.04 47.80 33.17
CA ASN A 801 0.89 48.66 32.93
C ASN A 801 -0.29 48.26 33.85
N GLY A 802 -1.47 48.85 33.66
CA GLY A 802 -2.63 48.59 34.53
C GLY A 802 -3.15 47.16 34.48
N LEU A 803 -3.72 46.71 35.59
CA LEU A 803 -4.46 45.45 35.70
C LEU A 803 -5.94 45.74 35.89
N VAL A 804 -6.81 44.92 35.30
CA VAL A 804 -8.27 45.10 35.39
C VAL A 804 -8.93 43.82 35.87
N VAL A 805 -9.57 43.87 37.03
CA VAL A 805 -10.52 42.85 37.48
C VAL A 805 -11.87 43.20 36.90
N ASN A 806 -12.24 42.55 35.79
CA ASN A 806 -13.51 42.81 35.11
C ASN A 806 -14.72 42.35 35.94
N THR A 807 -15.93 42.82 35.60
CA THR A 807 -17.15 42.40 36.27
C THR A 807 -17.33 40.87 36.23
N GLY A 808 -17.66 40.29 37.39
CA GLY A 808 -17.79 38.83 37.58
C GLY A 808 -16.46 38.07 37.66
N LYS A 809 -15.32 38.76 37.74
CA LYS A 809 -13.98 38.20 37.99
C LYS A 809 -13.56 38.47 39.43
N VAL A 810 -12.71 37.61 39.97
CA VAL A 810 -12.25 37.67 41.37
C VAL A 810 -10.73 37.74 41.42
N LEU A 811 -10.22 38.68 42.21
CA LEU A 811 -8.84 38.72 42.69
C LEU A 811 -8.85 38.44 44.19
N ARG A 812 -8.25 37.33 44.60
CA ARG A 812 -8.33 36.82 45.96
C ARG A 812 -6.94 36.62 46.56
N GLY A 813 -6.87 36.72 47.88
CA GLY A 813 -5.75 36.34 48.72
C GLY A 813 -4.82 37.51 49.03
N GLN A 814 -3.61 37.20 49.48
CA GLN A 814 -2.63 38.13 50.02
C GLN A 814 -1.34 38.17 49.19
N GLY A 815 -0.59 39.27 49.29
CA GLY A 815 0.69 39.46 48.61
C GLY A 815 0.83 40.82 47.93
N ASP A 816 1.84 40.96 47.07
CA ASP A 816 2.21 42.22 46.46
C ASP A 816 1.68 42.32 45.01
N ILE A 817 1.11 43.47 44.65
CA ILE A 817 0.66 43.79 43.30
C ILE A 817 1.40 45.04 42.82
N ASP A 818 2.37 44.85 41.93
CA ASP A 818 3.11 45.94 41.32
C ASP A 818 2.53 46.27 39.93
N VAL A 819 1.82 47.39 39.83
CA VAL A 819 1.36 47.94 38.54
C VAL A 819 2.19 49.14 38.08
N PHE A 820 3.31 49.44 38.75
CA PHE A 820 4.25 50.55 38.48
C PHE A 820 3.58 51.86 38.00
N ASN A 821 3.50 52.05 36.68
CA ASN A 821 2.98 53.27 36.02
C ASN A 821 1.48 53.20 35.67
N GLY A 822 0.82 52.11 36.05
CA GLY A 822 -0.57 51.79 35.75
C GLY A 822 -1.49 51.96 36.94
N THR A 823 -2.67 51.34 36.82
CA THR A 823 -3.72 51.34 37.84
C THR A 823 -4.26 49.92 37.98
N LEU A 824 -4.40 49.43 39.22
CA LEU A 824 -5.22 48.27 39.52
C LEU A 824 -6.69 48.74 39.53
N SER A 825 -7.47 48.31 38.54
CA SER A 825 -8.87 48.70 38.36
C SER A 825 -9.81 47.56 38.72
N ILE A 826 -10.65 47.76 39.73
CA ILE A 826 -11.59 46.76 40.25
C ILE A 826 -13.02 47.09 39.78
N PHE A 827 -13.53 46.30 38.83
CA PHE A 827 -14.93 46.29 38.39
C PHE A 827 -15.64 44.96 38.70
N GLY A 828 -14.91 43.97 39.20
CA GLY A 828 -15.40 42.72 39.79
C GLY A 828 -15.17 42.70 41.29
N THR A 829 -14.59 41.62 41.80
CA THR A 829 -14.42 41.40 43.25
C THR A 829 -12.94 41.36 43.65
N ILE A 830 -12.61 41.99 44.78
CA ILE A 830 -11.33 41.86 45.48
C ILE A 830 -11.56 41.37 46.91
N GLU A 831 -10.81 40.33 47.31
CA GLU A 831 -10.95 39.59 48.57
C GLU A 831 -9.54 39.31 49.14
N PRO A 832 -9.00 40.11 50.08
CA PRO A 832 -7.64 39.90 50.60
C PRO A 832 -7.39 38.56 51.33
N ALA A 833 -8.42 37.73 51.57
CA ALA A 833 -8.31 36.41 52.17
C ALA A 833 -9.15 35.35 51.43
N ASN A 834 -8.87 34.05 51.66
CA ASN A 834 -9.64 32.93 51.14
C ASN A 834 -10.61 32.37 52.20
N ASP A 835 -11.90 32.29 51.87
CA ASP A 835 -12.97 31.81 52.78
C ASP A 835 -13.03 30.26 52.88
N ASP A 836 -11.99 29.56 52.40
CA ASP A 836 -12.06 28.12 52.09
C ASP A 836 -11.58 27.21 53.24
N ASN A 837 -11.12 27.74 54.38
CA ASN A 837 -10.65 26.93 55.51
C ASN A 837 -10.93 27.53 56.90
N PHE A 838 -12.11 27.23 57.45
CA PHE A 838 -12.54 27.50 58.84
C PHE A 838 -11.71 26.81 59.97
N ASN A 839 -10.43 26.45 59.74
CA ASN A 839 -9.63 25.68 60.70
C ASN A 839 -8.17 26.16 60.89
N GLU A 840 -7.79 27.33 60.40
CA GLU A 840 -6.57 27.99 60.88
C GLU A 840 -6.91 29.04 61.94
N ILE A 841 -6.11 29.11 63.01
CA ILE A 841 -6.30 30.01 64.16
C ILE A 841 -6.20 31.52 63.76
N TYR A 842 -5.87 31.81 62.49
CA TYR A 842 -5.93 33.12 61.83
C TYR A 842 -6.41 33.05 60.35
N GLY A 843 -7.12 31.99 59.96
CA GLY A 843 -7.38 31.58 58.56
C GLY A 843 -8.45 32.34 57.77
N GLY A 844 -8.50 33.66 57.87
CA GLY A 844 -9.45 34.49 57.11
C GLY A 844 -9.04 35.96 57.05
N LEU A 845 -7.77 36.28 57.28
CA LEU A 845 -7.29 37.66 57.17
C LEU A 845 -6.14 37.71 56.20
N GLY A 846 -6.14 38.69 55.31
CA GLY A 846 -5.01 38.92 54.43
C GLY A 846 -4.82 40.37 54.02
N ALA A 847 -3.66 40.61 53.42
CA ALA A 847 -3.21 41.93 53.05
C ALA A 847 -2.76 41.93 51.59
N LEU A 848 -3.24 42.91 50.83
CA LEU A 848 -2.80 43.18 49.46
C LEU A 848 -2.06 44.51 49.41
N ASP A 849 -0.79 44.48 49.07
CA ASP A 849 0.05 45.66 48.92
C ASP A 849 0.10 46.05 47.43
N VAL A 850 -0.53 47.17 47.08
CA VAL A 850 -0.65 47.67 45.70
C VAL A 850 0.35 48.80 45.47
N ALA A 851 1.44 48.50 44.76
CA ALA A 851 2.39 49.51 44.32
C ALA A 851 1.91 50.18 43.02
N GLY A 852 1.18 51.29 43.17
CA GLY A 852 0.66 52.09 42.06
C GLY A 852 -0.65 52.78 42.44
N ALA A 853 -1.44 53.16 41.42
CA ALA A 853 -2.79 53.67 41.64
C ALA A 853 -3.80 52.51 41.78
N TYR A 854 -4.84 52.73 42.57
CA TYR A 854 -5.97 51.83 42.76
C TYR A 854 -7.27 52.53 42.36
N THR A 855 -8.13 51.86 41.60
CA THR A 855 -9.46 52.40 41.26
C THR A 855 -10.52 51.32 41.47
N GLN A 856 -11.44 51.53 42.40
CA GLN A 856 -12.66 50.74 42.48
C GLN A 856 -13.76 51.44 41.69
N GLY A 857 -14.27 50.78 40.66
CA GLY A 857 -15.36 51.27 39.82
C GLY A 857 -16.74 51.05 40.47
N ALA A 858 -17.79 51.57 39.84
CA ALA A 858 -19.16 51.50 40.37
C ALA A 858 -19.71 50.06 40.54
N GLY A 859 -19.19 49.09 39.77
CA GLY A 859 -19.52 47.67 39.90
C GLY A 859 -18.50 46.86 40.68
N GLY A 860 -17.47 47.50 41.24
CA GLY A 860 -16.42 46.83 42.00
C GLY A 860 -16.85 46.53 43.44
N HIS A 861 -16.42 45.39 43.97
CA HIS A 861 -16.70 44.92 45.33
C HIS A 861 -15.39 44.65 46.07
N TYR A 862 -15.24 45.23 47.27
CA TYR A 862 -14.15 44.92 48.19
C TYR A 862 -14.76 44.23 49.41
N PHE A 863 -14.43 42.96 49.62
CA PHE A 863 -14.80 42.22 50.83
C PHE A 863 -13.68 42.35 51.85
N CYS A 864 -14.03 42.84 53.04
CA CYS A 864 -13.10 43.12 54.12
C CYS A 864 -13.62 42.53 55.43
N GLU A 865 -12.85 41.62 56.00
CA GLU A 865 -13.19 40.89 57.22
C GLU A 865 -12.53 41.51 58.47
N LEU A 866 -13.27 41.57 59.58
CA LEU A 866 -12.83 42.13 60.86
C LEU A 866 -12.80 41.05 61.95
N ALA A 867 -11.65 40.85 62.60
CA ALA A 867 -11.46 39.85 63.67
C ALA A 867 -11.08 40.44 65.04
N GLY A 868 -11.08 41.77 65.20
CA GLY A 868 -10.74 42.43 66.45
C GLY A 868 -9.24 42.72 66.61
N TYR A 869 -8.72 42.58 67.82
CA TYR A 869 -7.31 42.86 68.12
C TYR A 869 -6.63 41.62 68.69
N ASN A 870 -5.35 41.44 68.36
CA ASN A 870 -4.53 40.44 69.03
C ASN A 870 -4.11 40.90 70.45
N ASN A 871 -3.43 40.03 71.20
CA ASN A 871 -2.96 40.32 72.56
C ASN A 871 -1.93 41.47 72.65
N GLU A 872 -1.43 41.95 71.51
CA GLU A 872 -0.50 43.08 71.39
C GLU A 872 -1.20 44.37 70.95
N PHE A 873 -2.55 44.38 70.93
CA PHE A 873 -3.39 45.49 70.45
C PHE A 873 -3.18 45.84 68.97
N GLN A 874 -2.67 44.90 68.17
CA GLN A 874 -2.64 45.05 66.72
C GLN A 874 -3.99 44.64 66.14
N GLN A 875 -4.48 45.44 65.20
CA GLN A 875 -5.71 45.13 64.47
C GLN A 875 -5.56 43.84 63.66
N LEU A 876 -6.59 42.99 63.70
CA LEU A 876 -6.74 41.78 62.91
C LEU A 876 -7.88 42.04 61.91
N VAL A 877 -7.51 42.41 60.69
CA VAL A 877 -8.41 42.93 59.65
C VAL A 877 -7.84 42.64 58.27
N ASP A 878 -8.71 42.41 57.30
CA ASP A 878 -8.31 42.48 55.90
C ASP A 878 -7.85 43.88 55.52
N PHE A 879 -6.82 43.94 54.70
CA PHE A 879 -6.15 45.19 54.44
C PHE A 879 -5.73 45.34 52.98
N ILE A 880 -5.91 46.53 52.43
CA ILE A 880 -5.32 46.92 51.15
C ILE A 880 -4.41 48.15 51.38
N ASP A 881 -3.11 48.02 51.11
CA ASP A 881 -2.17 49.16 51.16
C ASP A 881 -1.89 49.67 49.74
N VAL A 882 -2.29 50.90 49.43
CA VAL A 882 -2.07 51.51 48.11
C VAL A 882 -0.98 52.57 48.21
N SER A 883 0.14 52.41 47.51
CA SER A 883 1.20 53.42 47.57
C SER A 883 0.83 54.74 46.88
N GLY A 884 -0.08 54.71 45.89
CA GLY A 884 -0.50 55.85 45.07
C GLY A 884 -1.90 56.42 45.38
N LEU A 885 -2.57 56.92 44.32
CA LEU A 885 -3.93 57.45 44.40
C LEU A 885 -4.94 56.29 44.44
N ALA A 886 -5.81 56.28 45.46
CA ALA A 886 -6.99 55.43 45.53
C ALA A 886 -8.24 56.20 45.06
N THR A 887 -8.86 55.79 43.96
CA THR A 887 -10.15 56.30 43.49
C THR A 887 -11.26 55.33 43.91
N LEU A 888 -12.13 55.75 44.84
CA LEU A 888 -13.12 54.87 45.46
C LEU A 888 -14.52 55.14 44.90
N ASN A 889 -15.25 54.06 44.62
CA ASN A 889 -16.67 53.96 44.21
C ASN A 889 -17.12 52.52 44.53
N GLY A 890 -18.27 52.06 44.03
CA GLY A 890 -18.72 50.68 44.21
C GLY A 890 -19.04 50.36 45.68
N THR A 891 -18.87 49.09 46.07
CA THR A 891 -19.29 48.59 47.37
C THR A 891 -18.11 48.11 48.22
N LEU A 892 -18.06 48.55 49.48
CA LEU A 892 -17.26 47.93 50.53
C LEU A 892 -18.17 47.01 51.34
N HIS A 893 -17.85 45.73 51.38
CA HIS A 893 -18.50 44.72 52.21
C HIS A 893 -17.69 44.51 53.50
N LEU A 894 -18.35 44.61 54.65
CA LEU A 894 -17.76 44.44 55.98
C LEU A 894 -18.45 43.29 56.72
N SER A 895 -17.67 42.27 57.08
CA SER A 895 -18.12 41.13 57.89
C SER A 895 -17.28 40.99 59.15
N LEU A 896 -17.85 40.38 60.18
CA LEU A 896 -17.12 39.99 61.38
C LEU A 896 -16.81 38.51 61.34
N ILE A 897 -15.57 38.14 61.62
CA ILE A 897 -15.11 36.74 61.63
C ILE A 897 -14.54 36.34 62.99
N ASN A 898 -14.18 35.07 63.14
CA ASN A 898 -13.49 34.51 64.32
C ASN A 898 -14.18 34.78 65.67
N GLY A 899 -15.50 34.98 65.67
CA GLY A 899 -16.28 35.24 66.88
C GLY A 899 -16.03 36.62 67.50
N TYR A 900 -15.46 37.56 66.74
CA TYR A 900 -15.22 38.91 67.20
C TYR A 900 -16.53 39.61 67.65
N ILE A 901 -16.51 40.14 68.87
CA ILE A 901 -17.60 40.96 69.44
C ILE A 901 -17.12 42.42 69.47
N PRO A 902 -17.67 43.30 68.63
CA PRO A 902 -17.26 44.70 68.55
C PRO A 902 -17.47 45.46 69.86
N GLN A 903 -16.50 46.30 70.23
CA GLN A 903 -16.60 47.22 71.36
C GLN A 903 -16.72 48.67 70.87
N LEU A 904 -17.47 49.48 71.61
CA LEU A 904 -17.61 50.91 71.31
C LEU A 904 -16.22 51.57 71.32
N GLY A 905 -15.85 52.20 70.20
CA GLY A 905 -14.58 52.90 70.04
C GLY A 905 -13.49 52.09 69.34
N ASP A 906 -13.73 50.84 68.97
CA ASP A 906 -12.79 50.07 68.14
C ASP A 906 -12.62 50.74 66.76
N ILE A 907 -11.39 50.79 66.27
CA ILE A 907 -11.01 51.41 65.00
C ILE A 907 -10.11 50.47 64.19
N PHE A 908 -10.56 50.10 62.99
CA PHE A 908 -9.82 49.30 62.03
C PHE A 908 -9.43 50.14 60.83
N ASN A 909 -8.14 50.17 60.46
CA ASN A 909 -7.73 50.64 59.14
C ASN A 909 -7.90 49.48 58.16
N VAL A 910 -8.84 49.62 57.24
CA VAL A 910 -9.18 48.60 56.23
C VAL A 910 -8.52 48.87 54.87
N MET A 911 -8.04 50.09 54.67
CA MET A 911 -7.25 50.47 53.50
C MET A 911 -6.36 51.66 53.84
N ARG A 912 -5.11 51.65 53.35
CA ARG A 912 -4.20 52.81 53.34
C ARG A 912 -3.97 53.27 51.90
N TYR A 913 -3.77 54.57 51.71
CA TYR A 913 -3.45 55.16 50.41
C TYR A 913 -2.53 56.38 50.51
N GLY A 914 -1.77 56.67 49.46
CA GLY A 914 -0.98 57.91 49.35
C GLY A 914 -1.84 59.17 49.21
N SER A 915 -2.95 59.06 48.47
CA SER A 915 -4.02 60.08 48.41
C SER A 915 -5.34 59.43 47.95
N ARG A 916 -6.48 60.11 48.13
CA ARG A 916 -7.80 59.58 47.76
C ARG A 916 -8.62 60.54 46.90
N SER A 917 -9.37 59.98 45.96
CA SER A 917 -10.49 60.61 45.26
C SER A 917 -11.77 59.76 45.44
N GLY A 918 -12.94 60.38 45.66
CA GLY A 918 -14.21 59.66 45.86
C GLY A 918 -14.29 58.83 47.15
N THR A 919 -15.47 58.27 47.42
CA THR A 919 -15.75 57.35 48.56
C THR A 919 -16.40 56.09 48.00
N PHE A 920 -16.43 55.00 48.77
CA PHE A 920 -17.30 53.87 48.40
C PHE A 920 -18.74 54.39 48.28
N ALA A 921 -19.43 54.01 47.22
CA ALA A 921 -20.79 54.47 46.95
C ALA A 921 -21.80 53.74 47.83
N THR A 922 -21.51 52.48 48.14
CA THR A 922 -22.30 51.63 49.03
C THR A 922 -21.39 51.06 50.11
N ILE A 923 -21.84 51.10 51.35
CA ILE A 923 -21.26 50.35 52.45
C ILE A 923 -22.26 49.24 52.79
N ASP A 924 -21.87 48.00 52.53
CA ASP A 924 -22.61 46.83 52.98
C ASP A 924 -21.90 46.31 54.23
N ALA A 925 -22.56 46.38 55.39
CA ALA A 925 -21.93 46.05 56.65
C ALA A 925 -22.84 45.14 57.48
N GLN A 926 -22.25 44.16 58.14
CA GLN A 926 -22.97 43.30 59.08
C GLN A 926 -23.70 44.15 60.15
N CYS A 927 -24.99 43.86 60.33
CA CYS A 927 -25.82 44.58 61.29
C CYS A 927 -25.40 44.27 62.74
N LEU A 928 -24.97 45.30 63.48
CA LEU A 928 -24.52 45.20 64.87
C LEU A 928 -25.54 45.72 65.89
N ARG A 929 -26.78 45.95 65.44
CA ARG A 929 -27.86 46.53 66.26
C ARG A 929 -28.16 45.79 67.57
N PRO A 930 -28.07 44.44 67.65
CA PRO A 930 -28.22 43.74 68.93
C PRO A 930 -27.22 44.15 70.02
N LEU A 931 -26.09 44.79 69.64
CA LEU A 931 -25.10 45.33 70.56
C LEU A 931 -25.28 46.82 70.83
N GLY A 932 -26.25 47.49 70.19
CA GLY A 932 -26.40 48.94 70.20
C GLY A 932 -25.28 49.66 69.44
N LEU A 933 -24.62 48.98 68.51
CA LEU A 933 -23.45 49.46 67.77
C LEU A 933 -23.71 49.45 66.27
N LYS A 934 -22.92 50.22 65.52
CA LYS A 934 -22.82 50.13 64.06
C LYS A 934 -21.39 50.33 63.59
N LEU A 935 -21.09 49.79 62.40
CA LEU A 935 -19.84 50.05 61.70
C LEU A 935 -20.00 51.35 60.89
N SER A 936 -19.18 52.36 61.21
CA SER A 936 -19.16 53.64 60.52
C SER A 936 -17.85 53.82 59.78
N VAL A 937 -17.91 54.09 58.47
CA VAL A 937 -16.71 54.29 57.66
C VAL A 937 -16.28 55.76 57.71
N VAL A 938 -15.02 55.99 58.08
CA VAL A 938 -14.38 57.31 58.18
C VAL A 938 -13.21 57.39 57.21
N TYR A 939 -13.23 58.40 56.35
CA TYR A 939 -12.17 58.64 55.37
C TYR A 939 -11.22 59.73 55.85
N THR A 940 -9.96 59.38 56.06
CA THR A 940 -8.89 60.33 56.42
C THR A 940 -8.06 60.72 55.18
N ALA A 941 -7.03 61.54 55.37
CA ALA A 941 -6.12 61.92 54.29
C ALA A 941 -5.34 60.72 53.70
N VAL A 942 -5.15 59.64 54.47
CA VAL A 942 -4.31 58.49 54.09
C VAL A 942 -4.89 57.11 54.43
N ASN A 943 -6.07 57.03 55.07
CA ASN A 943 -6.71 55.75 55.43
C ASN A 943 -8.23 55.78 55.23
N VAL A 944 -8.81 54.63 54.88
CA VAL A 944 -10.20 54.26 55.20
C VAL A 944 -10.19 53.57 56.55
N GLN A 945 -10.98 54.09 57.49
CA GLN A 945 -11.14 53.53 58.82
C GLN A 945 -12.58 53.05 59.03
N VAL A 946 -12.75 51.94 59.71
CA VAL A 946 -14.05 51.48 60.22
C VAL A 946 -14.07 51.71 61.73
N HIS A 947 -14.99 52.56 62.18
CA HIS A 947 -15.18 52.90 63.58
C HIS A 947 -16.41 52.17 64.10
N VAL A 948 -16.26 51.48 65.22
CA VAL A 948 -17.39 50.90 65.94
C VAL A 948 -17.99 52.01 66.81
N VAL A 949 -19.15 52.52 66.41
CA VAL A 949 -19.84 53.63 67.08
C VAL A 949 -21.19 53.18 67.63
N ALA A 950 -21.76 53.94 68.55
CA ALA A 950 -23.12 53.69 69.01
C ALA A 950 -24.10 53.83 67.83
N ASP A 951 -25.05 52.90 67.72
CA ASP A 951 -26.11 53.02 66.73
C ASP A 951 -27.13 54.08 67.17
N SER A 952 -27.28 55.11 66.35
CA SER A 952 -28.24 56.20 66.54
C SER A 952 -29.11 56.37 65.29
N THR A 953 -29.27 55.31 64.50
CA THR A 953 -29.98 55.35 63.22
C THR A 953 -31.48 55.42 63.49
N LEU A 954 -32.04 56.63 63.38
CA LEU A 954 -33.45 56.90 63.57
C LEU A 954 -34.27 56.29 62.42
N GLY A 955 -35.53 55.95 62.68
CA GLY A 955 -36.50 55.45 61.70
C GLY A 955 -36.29 54.01 61.19
N ASP A 956 -35.20 53.33 61.54
CA ASP A 956 -35.10 51.88 61.35
C ASP A 956 -35.93 51.19 62.45
N MET A 957 -37.12 50.72 62.06
CA MET A 957 -38.15 50.18 62.95
C MET A 957 -38.32 48.66 62.79
N ASN A 958 -37.68 48.03 61.81
CA ASN A 958 -37.61 46.58 61.71
C ASN A 958 -36.26 46.01 62.19
N CYS A 959 -35.30 46.90 62.46
CA CYS A 959 -34.03 46.63 63.10
C CYS A 959 -33.08 45.80 62.24
N ASP A 960 -33.21 45.96 60.93
CA ASP A 960 -32.34 45.37 59.92
C ASP A 960 -31.11 46.24 59.58
N CYS A 961 -30.88 47.31 60.36
CA CYS A 961 -29.80 48.29 60.20
C CYS A 961 -29.95 49.22 58.98
N ALA A 962 -31.10 49.25 58.32
CA ALA A 962 -31.33 50.13 57.18
C ALA A 962 -32.68 50.84 57.29
N THR A 963 -32.66 52.16 57.48
CA THR A 963 -33.91 52.94 57.41
C THR A 963 -34.41 53.02 55.96
N ASN A 964 -35.45 52.25 55.64
CA ASN A 964 -36.02 52.13 54.31
C ASN A 964 -37.54 51.87 54.35
N VAL A 965 -38.16 51.67 53.18
CA VAL A 965 -39.63 51.51 53.06
C VAL A 965 -40.19 50.34 53.89
N LEU A 966 -39.37 49.33 54.20
CA LEU A 966 -39.76 48.18 55.01
C LEU A 966 -40.04 48.56 56.47
N ASP A 967 -39.48 49.68 56.94
CA ASP A 967 -39.72 50.20 58.29
C ASP A 967 -41.10 50.82 58.46
N ILE A 968 -41.81 51.15 57.38
CA ILE A 968 -43.10 51.87 57.48
C ILE A 968 -44.12 51.11 58.30
N ASN A 969 -44.28 49.81 58.07
CA ASN A 969 -45.27 49.01 58.78
C ASN A 969 -44.93 48.93 60.28
N PHE A 970 -43.65 48.83 60.61
CA PHE A 970 -43.19 48.69 61.98
C PHE A 970 -43.11 50.03 62.70
N PHE A 971 -42.88 51.13 61.99
CA PHE A 971 -43.09 52.50 62.46
C PHE A 971 -44.57 52.74 62.80
N VAL A 972 -45.50 52.34 61.92
CA VAL A 972 -46.94 52.41 62.21
C VAL A 972 -47.32 51.51 63.39
N LEU A 973 -46.72 50.32 63.51
CA LEU A 973 -46.93 49.45 64.67
C LEU A 973 -46.44 50.13 65.95
N ALA A 974 -45.25 50.73 65.96
CA ALA A 974 -44.71 51.49 67.09
C ALA A 974 -45.63 52.66 67.51
N LEU A 975 -46.30 53.32 66.55
CA LEU A 975 -47.25 54.39 66.83
C LEU A 975 -48.61 53.91 67.35
N SER A 976 -49.10 52.78 66.83
CA SER A 976 -50.46 52.29 67.09
C SER A 976 -50.55 51.33 68.27
N ASP A 977 -49.53 50.50 68.47
CA ASP A 977 -49.39 49.55 69.58
C ASP A 977 -47.91 49.41 69.97
N PRO A 978 -47.37 50.35 70.78
CA PRO A 978 -46.00 50.33 71.27
C PRO A 978 -45.63 49.00 71.97
N ALA A 979 -46.56 48.40 72.71
CA ALA A 979 -46.31 47.16 73.44
C ALA A 979 -46.18 45.95 72.50
N ALA A 980 -46.98 45.90 71.42
CA ALA A 980 -46.83 44.88 70.38
C ALA A 980 -45.53 45.06 69.57
N TYR A 981 -45.11 46.32 69.34
CA TYR A 981 -43.83 46.61 68.72
C TYR A 981 -42.65 46.12 69.57
N GLU A 982 -42.59 46.50 70.84
CA GLU A 982 -41.52 46.08 71.77
C GLU A 982 -41.49 44.54 71.94
N ALA A 983 -42.64 43.87 71.91
CA ALA A 983 -42.70 42.41 71.95
C ALA A 983 -42.20 41.75 70.65
N MET A 984 -42.38 42.41 69.50
CA MET A 984 -41.96 41.91 68.19
C MET A 984 -40.47 42.18 67.91
N PHE A 985 -39.93 43.30 68.41
CA PHE A 985 -38.52 43.69 68.28
C PHE A 985 -37.89 43.98 69.65
N PRO A 986 -37.67 42.95 70.50
CA PRO A 986 -37.26 43.14 71.90
C PRO A 986 -35.86 43.75 72.08
N ASN A 987 -35.02 43.74 71.03
CA ASN A 987 -33.68 44.32 71.04
C ASN A 987 -33.60 45.65 70.28
N CYS A 988 -34.75 46.28 70.06
CA CYS A 988 -34.88 47.45 69.22
C CYS A 988 -35.58 48.56 69.99
N ASP A 989 -34.83 49.63 70.26
CA ASP A 989 -35.34 50.72 71.06
C ASP A 989 -36.43 51.47 70.26
N ILE A 990 -37.65 51.52 70.81
CA ILE A 990 -38.76 52.22 70.16
C ILE A 990 -38.44 53.71 69.94
N THR A 991 -37.55 54.30 70.75
CA THR A 991 -37.11 55.71 70.62
C THR A 991 -36.43 56.02 69.31
N PHE A 992 -36.00 55.04 68.52
CA PHE A 992 -35.56 55.29 67.14
C PHE A 992 -36.68 55.85 66.26
N GLY A 993 -37.95 55.67 66.64
CA GLY A 993 -39.10 56.29 65.99
C GLY A 993 -39.35 57.75 66.38
N ASP A 994 -38.62 58.32 67.35
CA ASP A 994 -38.68 59.75 67.72
C ASP A 994 -37.74 60.53 66.79
N ILE A 995 -38.20 60.73 65.56
CA ILE A 995 -37.38 61.27 64.47
C ILE A 995 -37.38 62.79 64.50
N ASN A 996 -38.38 63.41 65.15
CA ASN A 996 -38.40 64.86 65.36
C ASN A 996 -37.60 65.29 66.62
N GLY A 997 -37.24 64.35 67.49
CA GLY A 997 -36.39 64.54 68.67
C GLY A 997 -37.08 65.23 69.85
N ASP A 998 -38.40 65.15 69.97
CA ASP A 998 -39.19 65.78 71.04
C ASP A 998 -39.33 64.91 72.31
N GLY A 999 -38.77 63.69 72.28
CA GLY A 999 -38.78 62.72 73.36
C GLY A 999 -39.96 61.73 73.29
N PHE A 1000 -40.85 61.82 72.30
CA PHE A 1000 -42.02 60.97 72.18
C PHE A 1000 -42.23 60.42 70.75
N VAL A 1001 -42.22 59.10 70.60
CA VAL A 1001 -42.58 58.41 69.34
C VAL A 1001 -44.09 58.54 69.11
N ASN A 1002 -44.51 59.46 68.25
CA ASN A 1002 -45.92 59.78 68.02
C ASN A 1002 -46.22 60.25 66.58
N VAL A 1003 -47.47 60.62 66.31
CA VAL A 1003 -47.92 61.04 64.96
C VAL A 1003 -47.11 62.21 64.38
N LEU A 1004 -46.49 63.03 65.22
CA LEU A 1004 -45.64 64.16 64.83
C LEU A 1004 -44.32 63.70 64.18
N ASP A 1005 -43.90 62.45 64.38
CA ASP A 1005 -42.71 61.88 63.75
C ASP A 1005 -42.93 61.45 62.31
N ILE A 1006 -44.18 61.28 61.86
CA ILE A 1006 -44.49 60.78 60.50
C ILE A 1006 -43.85 61.64 59.41
N ASN A 1007 -43.94 62.97 59.50
CA ASN A 1007 -43.36 63.85 58.46
C ASN A 1007 -41.84 63.79 58.45
N ALA A 1008 -41.22 63.67 59.63
CA ALA A 1008 -39.78 63.54 59.76
C ALA A 1008 -39.30 62.18 59.24
N PHE A 1009 -40.06 61.11 59.50
CA PHE A 1009 -39.83 59.78 58.97
C PHE A 1009 -39.96 59.70 57.45
N VAL A 1010 -41.00 60.30 56.88
CA VAL A 1010 -41.16 60.38 55.41
C VAL A 1010 -40.01 61.17 54.79
N THR A 1011 -39.51 62.21 55.47
CA THR A 1011 -38.33 62.96 55.02
C THR A 1011 -37.07 62.11 55.06
N LEU A 1012 -36.90 61.31 56.12
CA LEU A 1012 -35.80 60.37 56.28
C LEU A 1012 -35.80 59.33 55.15
N LEU A 1013 -36.96 58.73 54.85
CA LEU A 1013 -37.15 57.77 53.76
C LEU A 1013 -37.00 58.37 52.35
N ALA A 1014 -37.17 59.69 52.21
CA ALA A 1014 -36.96 60.38 50.95
C ALA A 1014 -35.49 60.76 50.72
N GLY A 1015 -34.65 60.72 51.76
CA GLY A 1015 -33.21 60.98 51.72
C GLY A 1015 -32.34 59.74 51.93
N SER A 1016 -32.94 58.59 52.23
CA SER A 1016 -32.31 57.27 52.40
C SER A 1016 -32.08 56.55 51.07
#